data_AF-A0A0V1A052-F1
#
_entry.id   AF-A0A0V1A052-F1
#
_cell.length_a   1.000
_cell.length_b   1.000
_cell.length_c   1.000
_cell.angle_alpha   90.00
_cell.angle_beta   90.00
_cell.angle_gamma   90.00
#
_symmetry.space_group_name_H-M   'P 1'
#
loop_
_entity.id
_entity.type
_entity.pdbx_description
1 polymer ?
#
loop_
_entity_poly.entity_id
_entity_poly.type
_entity_poly.pdbx_seq_one_letter_code
_entity_poly.pdbx_strand_id
1 'polypeptide(L)'
;LYEILSNTIKSYCQAIGLPDNERLISVFFGGALGSLFSGLQFISSPWFGAMSDIYGRKWMLLISLAGTFTSYLLWSCASSFGIFMLSRIIGGLSKASTSISIAIVADLFPPEERGKGMAFVGLAFSSGFVIGPTLGAIAAYWNRMKTISIFTPAYLALLITSIEFLWVWIFLKETLPEVKKKKHKNLVFPQFFSYINPASLFVFKPLEKRIEQKVHQKIKRTGLVYFLFLFIYSGLEFTLTFFAHERFNFNSMQQGKMFFYIGIIMIIIQGGYVRKIKTEKQKATASKGITVSLISFLAISLAWNVYYFYGSLTLYSLASGIVVPCLTTEVSSQVSPTEKGSVLGIFRALGSLARAIGPVCASTARNPRAEWVHWNIISSSQIYEKCDSSDEEFDENHERASIFLNGSIDAKQNHLIEREASEHLINKMYEEPSGCAVTTVVEDALDFTKAGIEAIIEDDVTSRFSAAELTSWNLLTRSSYGYHLLNWKLGLLWGFGLIIRYFVIFPINLTILVIALFILIATGCTITFIRDEEKKRKISRSMSLVCYRILLQACSGVVTFHNRHNSAKPGGICVANHTSPIDALVLACDNCYAFVGQRQGGFLGFIQNSLLKLDAHIWFDREEGSDKLLVRNRLREHVQDHSKLPILIFPEGTCINNTSVMMFRKGSFEVGDVIYPVAIKYDARFGDAFWNSSKVSYFEYLMMMMTSWALVCDVWYLPPMVRQDGEDAIAFASRVKKAIAKAGGLVELEWDGQLKRHFVKSEVIDKQRQKYSERIMRVQLDDDVSHMLHCKNSEEY
;
A
#
# COMPACT_ATOMS: atom_id res chain seq x y z
N LEU A 1 -18.42 -16.57 20.67
CA LEU A 1 -17.37 -17.01 19.71
C LEU A 1 -17.65 -16.54 18.28
N TYR A 2 -18.85 -16.79 17.73
CA TYR A 2 -19.23 -16.27 16.40
C TYR A 2 -19.13 -14.74 16.32
N GLU A 3 -19.71 -14.03 17.28
CA GLU A 3 -19.64 -12.57 17.36
C GLU A 3 -18.20 -12.06 17.48
N ILE A 4 -17.35 -12.71 18.29
CA ILE A 4 -15.93 -12.33 18.43
C ILE A 4 -15.21 -12.42 17.09
N LEU A 5 -15.37 -13.54 16.38
CA LEU A 5 -14.74 -13.76 15.07
C LEU A 5 -15.30 -12.81 14.01
N SER A 6 -16.63 -12.64 13.98
CA SER A 6 -17.31 -11.72 13.08
C SER A 6 -16.87 -10.27 13.34
N ASN A 7 -16.78 -9.84 14.59
CA ASN A 7 -16.34 -8.50 14.97
C ASN A 7 -14.86 -8.30 14.64
N THR A 8 -14.02 -9.30 14.84
CA THR A 8 -12.60 -9.24 14.45
C THR A 8 -12.45 -9.12 12.93
N ILE A 9 -13.24 -9.86 12.15
CA ILE A 9 -13.25 -9.76 10.69
C ILE A 9 -13.80 -8.40 10.24
N LYS A 10 -14.86 -7.89 10.86
CA LYS A 10 -15.38 -6.54 10.59
C LYS A 10 -14.35 -5.47 10.90
N SER A 11 -13.73 -5.50 12.08
CA SER A 11 -12.64 -4.59 12.44
C SER A 11 -11.46 -4.69 11.49
N TYR A 12 -11.12 -5.90 11.01
CA TYR A 12 -10.10 -6.09 9.98
C TYR A 12 -10.51 -5.50 8.64
N CYS A 13 -11.73 -5.74 8.17
CA CYS A 13 -12.28 -5.17 6.93
C CYS A 13 -12.30 -3.64 6.97
N GLN A 14 -12.72 -3.06 8.09
CA GLN A 14 -12.70 -1.63 8.35
C GLN A 14 -11.25 -1.09 8.36
N ALA A 15 -10.31 -1.80 8.97
CA ALA A 15 -8.90 -1.43 8.99
C ALA A 15 -8.24 -1.44 7.59
N ILE A 16 -8.69 -2.32 6.68
CA ILE A 16 -8.22 -2.34 5.28
C ILE A 16 -9.09 -1.51 4.32
N GLY A 17 -10.06 -0.75 4.85
CA GLY A 17 -10.89 0.19 4.08
C GLY A 17 -11.90 -0.48 3.14
N LEU A 18 -12.31 -1.72 3.40
CA LEU A 18 -13.37 -2.39 2.65
C LEU A 18 -14.75 -1.88 3.09
N PRO A 19 -15.69 -1.67 2.14
CA PRO A 19 -17.07 -1.34 2.48
C PRO A 19 -17.71 -2.47 3.31
N ASP A 20 -18.57 -2.09 4.25
CA ASP A 20 -19.29 -3.01 5.16
C ASP A 20 -20.37 -3.78 4.37
N ASN A 21 -19.94 -4.76 3.59
CA ASN A 21 -20.78 -5.60 2.74
C ASN A 21 -20.83 -7.01 3.31
N GLU A 22 -22.03 -7.50 3.63
CA GLU A 22 -22.24 -8.83 4.20
C GLU A 22 -21.63 -9.95 3.35
N ARG A 23 -21.63 -9.81 2.02
CA ARG A 23 -21.04 -10.81 1.12
C ARG A 23 -19.52 -10.88 1.28
N LEU A 24 -18.86 -9.74 1.40
CA LEU A 24 -17.41 -9.66 1.62
C LEU A 24 -17.04 -10.27 2.99
N ILE A 25 -17.76 -9.89 4.05
CA ILE A 25 -17.58 -10.45 5.40
C ILE A 25 -17.75 -11.97 5.37
N SER A 26 -18.76 -12.49 4.67
CA SER A 26 -18.99 -13.93 4.50
C SER A 26 -17.82 -14.64 3.81
N VAL A 27 -17.23 -14.04 2.77
CA VAL A 27 -16.08 -14.63 2.08
C VAL A 27 -14.83 -14.61 2.96
N PHE A 28 -14.54 -13.52 3.68
CA PHE A 28 -13.42 -13.46 4.63
C PHE A 28 -13.60 -14.45 5.79
N PHE A 29 -14.83 -14.61 6.28
CA PHE A 29 -15.17 -15.60 7.29
C PHE A 29 -14.93 -17.03 6.78
N GLY A 30 -15.37 -17.32 5.55
CA GLY A 30 -15.08 -18.59 4.88
C GLY A 30 -13.57 -18.82 4.68
N GLY A 31 -12.83 -17.78 4.29
CA GLY A 31 -11.38 -17.79 4.16
C GLY A 31 -10.68 -18.09 5.48
N ALA A 32 -11.07 -17.42 6.58
CA ALA A 32 -10.52 -17.65 7.91
C ALA A 32 -10.74 -19.09 8.40
N LEU A 33 -11.94 -19.65 8.16
CA LEU A 33 -12.22 -21.06 8.45
C LEU A 33 -11.38 -22.01 7.58
N GLY A 34 -11.18 -21.69 6.30
CA GLY A 34 -10.30 -22.44 5.40
C GLY A 34 -8.82 -22.39 5.82
N SER A 35 -8.34 -21.23 6.27
CA SER A 35 -6.99 -21.06 6.81
C SER A 35 -6.79 -21.81 8.12
N LEU A 36 -7.78 -21.79 9.03
CA LEU A 36 -7.76 -22.61 10.25
C LEU A 36 -7.62 -24.10 9.90
N PHE A 37 -8.46 -24.57 8.98
CA PHE A 37 -8.44 -25.97 8.55
C PHE A 37 -7.09 -26.37 7.94
N SER A 38 -6.50 -25.49 7.12
CA SER A 38 -5.18 -25.68 6.52
C SER A 38 -4.06 -25.63 7.56
N GLY A 39 -4.13 -24.74 8.54
CA GLY A 39 -3.17 -24.64 9.65
C GLY A 39 -3.17 -25.89 10.53
N LEU A 40 -4.35 -26.44 10.84
CA LEU A 40 -4.46 -27.70 11.57
C LEU A 40 -3.92 -28.89 10.77
N GLN A 41 -4.17 -28.93 9.45
CA GLN A 41 -3.59 -29.94 8.57
C GLN A 41 -2.07 -29.82 8.50
N PHE A 42 -1.51 -28.60 8.53
CA PHE A 42 -0.07 -28.37 8.60
C PHE A 42 0.55 -29.01 9.85
N ILE A 43 -0.11 -28.90 11.01
CA ILE A 43 0.36 -29.49 12.26
C ILE A 43 0.26 -31.02 12.23
N SER A 44 -0.86 -31.57 11.75
CA SER A 44 -1.10 -33.02 11.85
C SER A 44 -0.40 -33.85 10.78
N SER A 45 -0.25 -33.34 9.55
CA SER A 45 0.22 -34.12 8.39
C SER A 45 1.63 -34.72 8.54
N PRO A 46 2.66 -33.99 9.03
CA PRO A 46 4.01 -34.54 9.19
C PRO A 46 4.03 -35.64 10.26
N TRP A 47 3.37 -35.37 11.39
CA TRP A 47 3.34 -36.29 12.52
C TRP A 47 2.61 -37.59 12.18
N PHE A 48 1.41 -37.51 11.64
CA PHE A 48 0.65 -38.69 11.23
C PHE A 48 1.31 -39.44 10.08
N GLY A 49 1.97 -38.72 9.17
CA GLY A 49 2.83 -39.30 8.14
C GLY A 49 3.93 -40.17 8.76
N ALA A 50 4.67 -39.62 9.73
CA ALA A 50 5.72 -40.35 10.44
C ALA A 50 5.20 -41.49 11.31
N MET A 51 4.04 -41.34 11.95
CA MET A 51 3.37 -42.41 12.68
C MET A 51 2.93 -43.54 11.74
N SER A 52 2.53 -43.24 10.51
CA SER A 52 2.15 -44.26 9.52
C SER A 52 3.34 -45.08 9.01
N ASP A 53 4.57 -44.53 9.08
CA ASP A 53 5.81 -45.29 8.83
C ASP A 53 6.08 -46.34 9.94
N ILE A 54 5.52 -46.14 11.13
CA ILE A 54 5.74 -46.99 12.31
C ILE A 54 4.61 -48.01 12.51
N TYR A 55 3.37 -47.51 12.59
CA TYR A 55 2.20 -48.29 12.97
C TYR A 55 1.52 -48.96 11.75
N GLY A 56 1.93 -48.58 10.54
CA GLY A 56 1.34 -49.04 9.28
C GLY A 56 0.39 -48.00 8.67
N ARG A 57 0.24 -48.06 7.34
CA ARG A 57 -0.57 -47.11 6.58
C ARG A 57 -2.06 -47.30 6.84
N LYS A 58 -2.52 -48.56 6.90
CA LYS A 58 -3.95 -48.88 7.04
C LYS A 58 -4.50 -48.33 8.36
N TRP A 59 -3.82 -48.63 9.46
CA TRP A 59 -4.29 -48.26 10.81
C TRP A 59 -4.28 -46.75 11.03
N MET A 60 -3.22 -46.06 10.61
CA MET A 60 -3.16 -44.60 10.74
C MET A 60 -4.19 -43.90 9.84
N LEU A 61 -4.50 -44.46 8.66
CA LEU A 61 -5.59 -43.97 7.82
C LEU A 61 -6.95 -44.15 8.54
N LEU A 62 -7.22 -45.32 9.11
CA LEU A 62 -8.46 -45.58 9.85
C LEU A 62 -8.64 -44.65 11.05
N ILE A 63 -7.59 -44.37 11.82
CA ILE A 63 -7.64 -43.39 12.93
C ILE A 63 -7.99 -41.99 12.40
N SER A 64 -7.40 -41.60 11.28
CA SER A 64 -7.69 -40.30 10.64
C SER A 64 -9.13 -40.23 10.11
N LEU A 65 -9.66 -41.34 9.57
CA LEU A 65 -11.04 -41.42 9.11
C LEU A 65 -12.03 -41.43 10.29
N ALA A 66 -11.71 -42.11 11.39
CA ALA A 66 -12.52 -42.07 12.62
C ALA A 66 -12.62 -40.64 13.18
N GLY A 67 -11.52 -39.88 13.19
CA GLY A 67 -11.56 -38.47 13.56
C GLY A 67 -12.40 -37.62 12.61
N THR A 68 -12.36 -37.90 11.30
CA THR A 68 -13.21 -37.24 10.30
C THR A 68 -14.69 -37.58 10.52
N PHE A 69 -15.02 -38.83 10.83
CA PHE A 69 -16.37 -39.27 11.20
C PHE A 69 -16.87 -38.52 12.45
N THR A 70 -16.07 -38.46 13.52
CA THR A 70 -16.42 -37.71 14.74
C THR A 70 -16.63 -36.22 14.45
N SER A 71 -15.83 -35.64 13.56
CA SER A 71 -16.02 -34.26 13.10
C SER A 71 -17.39 -34.05 12.44
N TYR A 72 -17.76 -34.90 11.48
CA TYR A 72 -19.07 -34.77 10.82
C TYR A 72 -20.25 -35.10 11.73
N LEU A 73 -20.09 -36.02 12.68
CA LEU A 73 -21.09 -36.31 13.71
C LEU A 73 -21.33 -35.10 14.63
N LEU A 74 -20.25 -34.44 15.07
CA LEU A 74 -20.36 -33.20 15.84
C LEU A 74 -21.01 -32.08 15.01
N TRP A 75 -20.70 -32.00 13.71
CA TRP A 75 -21.32 -31.03 12.83
C TRP A 75 -22.81 -31.30 12.63
N SER A 76 -23.23 -32.56 12.48
CA SER A 76 -24.65 -32.91 12.33
C SER A 76 -25.48 -32.57 13.57
N CYS A 77 -24.86 -32.57 14.75
CA CYS A 77 -25.50 -32.23 16.02
C CYS A 77 -25.20 -30.80 16.49
N ALA A 78 -24.58 -29.95 15.65
CA ALA A 78 -24.13 -28.63 16.04
C ALA A 78 -25.32 -27.65 16.17
N SER A 79 -25.70 -27.34 17.41
CA SER A 79 -26.69 -26.31 17.75
C SER A 79 -26.07 -24.94 18.05
N SER A 80 -24.73 -24.86 18.13
CA SER A 80 -23.99 -23.63 18.39
C SER A 80 -22.73 -23.53 17.54
N PHE A 81 -22.27 -22.30 17.31
CA PHE A 81 -21.02 -22.07 16.59
C PHE A 81 -19.78 -22.67 17.28
N GLY A 82 -19.81 -22.82 18.61
CA GLY A 82 -18.72 -23.46 19.35
C GLY A 82 -18.56 -24.94 18.99
N ILE A 83 -19.67 -25.69 18.96
CA ILE A 83 -19.68 -27.11 18.54
C ILE A 83 -19.28 -27.23 17.07
N PHE A 84 -19.76 -26.32 16.22
CA PHE A 84 -19.32 -26.25 14.83
C PHE A 84 -17.80 -26.00 14.71
N MET A 85 -17.24 -25.07 15.48
CA MET A 85 -15.80 -24.80 15.48
C MET A 85 -15.00 -26.03 15.95
N LEU A 86 -15.43 -26.68 17.02
CA LEU A 86 -14.82 -27.91 17.51
C LEU A 86 -14.84 -29.02 16.44
N SER A 87 -15.95 -29.15 15.71
CA SER A 87 -16.05 -30.08 14.58
C SER A 87 -14.98 -29.77 13.52
N ARG A 88 -14.74 -28.50 13.19
CA ARG A 88 -13.72 -28.09 12.21
C ARG A 88 -12.30 -28.35 12.71
N ILE A 89 -12.05 -28.18 14.02
CA ILE A 89 -10.75 -28.46 14.63
C ILE A 89 -10.41 -29.95 14.51
N ILE A 90 -11.33 -30.81 14.95
CA ILE A 90 -11.17 -32.26 14.88
C ILE A 90 -11.02 -32.71 13.42
N GLY A 91 -11.84 -32.17 12.52
CA GLY A 91 -11.77 -32.49 11.09
C GLY A 91 -10.44 -32.08 10.47
N GLY A 92 -9.93 -30.87 10.76
CA GLY A 92 -8.67 -30.36 10.24
C GLY A 92 -7.47 -31.20 10.69
N LEU A 93 -7.40 -31.54 11.98
CA LEU A 93 -6.36 -32.43 12.51
C LEU A 93 -6.43 -33.83 11.88
N SER A 94 -7.64 -34.31 11.60
CA SER A 94 -7.89 -35.63 11.00
C SER A 94 -7.62 -35.69 9.49
N LYS A 95 -7.38 -34.56 8.81
CA LYS A 95 -7.05 -34.53 7.37
C LYS A 95 -5.62 -34.95 7.03
N ALA A 96 -4.87 -35.48 7.99
CA ALA A 96 -3.68 -36.26 7.69
C ALA A 96 -3.99 -37.52 6.85
N SER A 97 -5.25 -37.97 6.78
CA SER A 97 -5.71 -39.04 5.87
C SER A 97 -5.25 -38.82 4.42
N THR A 98 -5.18 -37.56 3.98
CA THR A 98 -4.68 -37.19 2.64
C THR A 98 -3.21 -37.57 2.45
N SER A 99 -2.31 -37.20 3.36
CA SER A 99 -0.88 -37.50 3.21
C SER A 99 -0.63 -39.00 3.29
N ILE A 100 -1.35 -39.71 4.16
CA ILE A 100 -1.27 -41.17 4.28
C ILE A 100 -1.77 -41.86 3.00
N SER A 101 -2.85 -41.37 2.39
CA SER A 101 -3.36 -41.90 1.11
C SER A 101 -2.36 -41.73 -0.03
N ILE A 102 -1.69 -40.58 -0.10
CA ILE A 102 -0.61 -40.34 -1.07
C ILE A 102 0.56 -41.30 -0.82
N ALA A 103 0.90 -41.56 0.45
CA ALA A 103 1.94 -42.53 0.80
C ALA A 103 1.55 -43.98 0.42
N ILE A 104 0.29 -44.37 0.62
CA ILE A 104 -0.25 -45.67 0.19
C ILE A 104 -0.11 -45.82 -1.33
N VAL A 105 -0.53 -44.81 -2.10
CA VAL A 105 -0.38 -44.82 -3.56
C VAL A 105 1.10 -44.91 -3.96
N ALA A 106 1.99 -44.19 -3.27
CA ALA A 106 3.43 -44.29 -3.51
C ALA A 106 3.99 -45.67 -3.17
N ASP A 107 3.38 -46.42 -2.26
CA ASP A 107 3.75 -47.80 -1.89
C ASP A 107 3.25 -48.83 -2.90
N LEU A 108 2.06 -48.64 -3.49
CA LEU A 108 1.47 -49.56 -4.45
C LEU A 108 2.16 -49.55 -5.83
N PHE A 109 2.67 -48.39 -6.26
CA PHE A 109 3.27 -48.26 -7.59
C PHE A 109 4.81 -48.36 -7.56
N PRO A 110 5.42 -49.11 -8.50
CA PRO A 110 6.88 -49.13 -8.67
C PRO A 110 7.39 -47.74 -9.09
N PRO A 111 8.66 -47.38 -8.82
CA PRO A 111 9.22 -46.04 -9.04
C PRO A 111 8.95 -45.43 -10.43
N GLU A 112 8.95 -46.26 -11.48
CA GLU A 112 8.72 -45.85 -12.87
C GLU A 112 7.25 -45.50 -13.16
N GLU A 113 6.33 -46.09 -12.41
CA GLU A 113 4.88 -45.90 -12.58
C GLU A 113 4.26 -45.00 -11.51
N ARG A 114 5.04 -44.50 -10.54
CA ARG A 114 4.53 -43.61 -9.47
C ARG A 114 3.82 -42.38 -10.03
N GLY A 115 4.23 -41.88 -11.20
CA GLY A 115 3.53 -40.80 -11.89
C GLY A 115 2.08 -41.13 -12.23
N LYS A 116 1.78 -42.39 -12.61
CA LYS A 116 0.41 -42.87 -12.85
C LYS A 116 -0.41 -42.82 -11.55
N GLY A 117 0.18 -43.30 -10.45
CA GLY A 117 -0.44 -43.26 -9.13
C GLY A 117 -0.78 -41.84 -8.67
N MET A 118 0.17 -40.91 -8.75
CA MET A 118 -0.04 -39.52 -8.35
C MET A 118 -1.03 -38.78 -9.26
N ALA A 119 -1.11 -39.17 -10.54
CA ALA A 119 -2.15 -38.69 -11.44
C ALA A 119 -3.55 -39.14 -10.99
N PHE A 120 -3.72 -40.38 -10.52
CA PHE A 120 -4.99 -40.83 -9.94
C PHE A 120 -5.36 -40.09 -8.66
N VAL A 121 -4.39 -39.78 -7.81
CA VAL A 121 -4.61 -38.92 -6.63
C VAL A 121 -5.14 -37.55 -7.07
N GLY A 122 -4.49 -36.92 -8.06
CA GLY A 122 -4.94 -35.64 -8.62
C GLY A 122 -6.37 -35.74 -9.17
N LEU A 123 -6.65 -36.78 -9.95
CA LEU A 123 -7.96 -37.05 -10.52
C LEU A 123 -9.06 -37.19 -9.46
N ALA A 124 -8.75 -37.85 -8.33
CA ALA A 124 -9.66 -37.98 -7.20
C ALA A 124 -9.95 -36.62 -6.54
N PHE A 125 -8.93 -35.77 -6.36
CA PHE A 125 -9.13 -34.40 -5.87
C PHE A 125 -10.03 -33.59 -6.81
N SER A 126 -9.68 -33.55 -8.10
CA SER A 126 -10.43 -32.76 -9.09
C SER A 126 -11.89 -33.23 -9.19
N SER A 127 -12.12 -34.54 -9.23
CA SER A 127 -13.48 -35.11 -9.18
C SER A 127 -14.23 -34.74 -7.89
N GLY A 128 -13.56 -34.78 -6.74
CA GLY A 128 -14.15 -34.37 -5.46
C GLY A 128 -14.54 -32.89 -5.43
N PHE A 129 -13.72 -32.00 -5.99
CA PHE A 129 -14.01 -30.57 -6.10
C PHE A 129 -15.12 -30.25 -7.10
N VAL A 130 -15.40 -31.13 -8.07
CA VAL A 130 -16.51 -30.98 -9.02
C VAL A 130 -17.81 -31.56 -8.46
N ILE A 131 -17.77 -32.80 -7.98
CA ILE A 131 -18.96 -33.55 -7.53
C ILE A 131 -19.41 -33.06 -6.15
N GLY A 132 -18.47 -32.79 -5.24
CA GLY A 132 -18.75 -32.43 -3.85
C GLY A 132 -19.62 -31.18 -3.69
N PRO A 133 -19.22 -30.01 -4.23
CA PRO A 133 -20.04 -28.79 -4.17
C PRO A 133 -21.41 -28.96 -4.82
N THR A 134 -21.48 -29.73 -5.92
CA THR A 134 -22.75 -30.01 -6.61
C THR A 134 -23.70 -30.80 -5.70
N LEU A 135 -23.24 -31.89 -5.09
CA LEU A 135 -24.03 -32.67 -4.12
C LEU A 135 -24.41 -31.83 -2.88
N GLY A 136 -23.49 -31.00 -2.39
CA GLY A 136 -23.74 -30.10 -1.26
C GLY A 136 -24.81 -29.05 -1.57
N ALA A 137 -24.80 -28.49 -2.79
CA ALA A 137 -25.80 -27.52 -3.24
C ALA A 137 -27.19 -28.17 -3.38
N ILE A 138 -27.26 -29.38 -3.93
CA ILE A 138 -28.51 -30.15 -4.03
C ILE A 138 -29.06 -30.47 -2.63
N ALA A 139 -28.23 -30.94 -1.71
CA ALA A 139 -28.64 -31.22 -0.33
C ALA A 139 -29.12 -29.95 0.39
N ALA A 140 -28.42 -28.82 0.21
CA ALA A 140 -28.83 -27.53 0.78
C ALA A 140 -30.18 -27.05 0.20
N TYR A 141 -30.40 -27.26 -1.10
CA TYR A 141 -31.65 -26.92 -1.77
C TYR A 141 -32.84 -27.74 -1.25
N TRP A 142 -32.71 -29.07 -1.15
CA TRP A 142 -33.74 -29.95 -0.61
C TRP A 142 -34.07 -29.67 0.86
N ASN A 143 -33.05 -29.35 1.67
CA ASN A 143 -33.26 -28.94 3.05
C ASN A 143 -34.05 -27.63 3.14
N ARG A 144 -33.76 -26.65 2.27
CA ARG A 144 -34.49 -25.37 2.22
C ARG A 144 -35.95 -25.54 1.81
N MET A 145 -36.24 -26.48 0.91
CA MET A 145 -37.62 -26.78 0.48
C MET A 145 -38.44 -27.58 1.52
N LYS A 146 -37.84 -27.93 2.68
CA LYS A 146 -38.44 -28.79 3.73
C LYS A 146 -38.99 -30.14 3.21
N THR A 147 -38.67 -30.52 1.96
CA THR A 147 -39.18 -31.74 1.32
C THR A 147 -38.65 -33.00 1.99
N ILE A 148 -37.42 -32.97 2.53
CA ILE A 148 -36.87 -34.08 3.34
C ILE A 148 -35.98 -33.50 4.45
N SER A 149 -36.48 -33.44 5.69
CA SER A 149 -35.78 -32.85 6.85
C SER A 149 -34.51 -33.59 7.29
N ILE A 150 -34.26 -34.81 6.79
CA ILE A 150 -33.10 -35.66 7.15
C ILE A 150 -31.89 -35.42 6.24
N PHE A 151 -32.05 -34.84 5.05
CA PHE A 151 -30.94 -34.59 4.12
C PHE A 151 -30.30 -33.21 4.31
N THR A 152 -29.73 -32.95 5.47
CA THR A 152 -28.81 -31.81 5.62
C THR A 152 -27.45 -32.16 5.01
N PRO A 153 -26.67 -31.17 4.51
CA PRO A 153 -25.31 -31.41 4.02
C PRO A 153 -24.40 -32.13 5.04
N ALA A 154 -24.65 -31.94 6.34
CA ALA A 154 -23.92 -32.59 7.42
C ALA A 154 -24.19 -34.09 7.49
N TYR A 155 -25.46 -34.52 7.40
CA TYR A 155 -25.81 -35.95 7.38
C TYR A 155 -25.32 -36.65 6.12
N LEU A 156 -25.38 -35.98 4.96
CA LEU A 156 -24.83 -36.51 3.72
C LEU A 156 -23.31 -36.74 3.82
N ALA A 157 -22.59 -35.76 4.37
CA ALA A 157 -21.15 -35.89 4.61
C ALA A 157 -20.84 -37.04 5.59
N LEU A 158 -21.62 -37.16 6.67
CA LEU A 158 -21.49 -38.24 7.64
C LEU A 158 -21.68 -39.62 6.99
N LEU A 159 -22.74 -39.78 6.19
CA LEU A 159 -23.03 -41.03 5.48
C LEU A 159 -21.89 -41.42 4.54
N ILE A 160 -21.40 -40.49 3.72
CA ILE A 160 -20.31 -40.74 2.78
C ILE A 160 -19.04 -41.16 3.53
N THR A 161 -18.71 -40.49 4.64
CA THR A 161 -17.54 -40.83 5.46
C THR A 161 -17.71 -42.16 6.19
N SER A 162 -18.92 -42.54 6.62
CA SER A 162 -19.19 -43.87 7.17
C SER A 162 -18.95 -44.98 6.14
N ILE A 163 -19.42 -44.77 4.91
CA ILE A 163 -19.18 -45.70 3.80
C ILE A 163 -17.68 -45.79 3.50
N GLU A 164 -16.98 -44.65 3.43
CA GLU A 164 -15.52 -44.61 3.22
C GLU A 164 -14.77 -45.37 4.34
N PHE A 165 -15.14 -45.15 5.60
CA PHE A 165 -14.52 -45.82 6.74
C PHE A 165 -14.70 -47.35 6.66
N LEU A 166 -15.93 -47.82 6.42
CA LEU A 166 -16.22 -49.25 6.28
C LEU A 166 -15.49 -49.86 5.07
N TRP A 167 -15.47 -49.13 3.94
CA TRP A 167 -14.77 -49.56 2.74
C TRP A 167 -13.27 -49.74 2.98
N VAL A 168 -12.62 -48.76 3.61
CA VAL A 168 -11.19 -48.83 3.94
C VAL A 168 -10.91 -49.92 4.96
N TRP A 169 -11.78 -50.09 5.96
CA TRP A 169 -11.60 -51.11 6.98
C TRP A 169 -11.60 -52.53 6.39
N ILE A 170 -12.55 -52.82 5.49
CA ILE A 170 -12.75 -54.12 4.86
C ILE A 170 -11.73 -54.36 3.73
N PHE A 171 -11.59 -53.42 2.79
CA PHE A 171 -10.89 -53.70 1.52
C PHE A 171 -9.42 -53.27 1.50
N LEU A 172 -9.01 -52.26 2.27
CA LEU A 172 -7.61 -51.83 2.25
C LEU A 172 -6.76 -52.84 3.01
N LYS A 173 -5.75 -53.41 2.33
CA LYS A 173 -4.69 -54.21 2.97
C LYS A 173 -3.53 -53.31 3.38
N GLU A 174 -2.78 -53.73 4.39
CA GLU A 174 -1.58 -53.00 4.81
C GLU A 174 -0.52 -53.03 3.70
N THR A 175 0.00 -51.86 3.32
CA THR A 175 0.98 -51.73 2.23
C THR A 175 2.42 -51.75 2.73
N LEU A 176 2.66 -51.55 4.04
CA LEU A 176 4.00 -51.56 4.62
C LEU A 176 4.36 -52.95 5.21
N PRO A 177 5.42 -53.63 4.73
CA PRO A 177 5.87 -54.94 5.25
C PRO A 177 6.25 -54.91 6.74
N GLU A 178 5.92 -55.98 7.50
CA GLU A 178 6.10 -56.04 8.96
C GLU A 178 7.56 -55.92 9.44
N VAL A 179 8.52 -56.39 8.64
CA VAL A 179 9.95 -56.48 9.00
C VAL A 179 10.59 -55.11 9.30
N LYS A 180 9.98 -53.98 8.88
CA LYS A 180 10.57 -52.63 8.97
C LYS A 180 10.02 -51.73 10.10
N LYS A 181 9.08 -52.22 10.93
CA LYS A 181 8.34 -51.40 11.92
C LYS A 181 9.10 -51.09 13.23
N LYS A 182 10.06 -51.92 13.66
CA LYS A 182 10.71 -51.81 14.99
C LYS A 182 11.88 -50.80 15.08
N LYS A 183 12.61 -50.53 14.00
CA LYS A 183 13.82 -49.66 14.02
C LYS A 183 13.50 -48.15 14.08
N HIS A 184 12.30 -47.73 13.67
CA HIS A 184 11.91 -46.31 13.58
C HIS A 184 11.21 -45.73 14.83
N LYS A 185 10.67 -46.56 15.73
CA LYS A 185 9.94 -46.09 16.93
C LYS A 185 10.78 -45.16 17.82
N ASN A 186 12.04 -45.53 18.07
CA ASN A 186 12.93 -44.79 18.96
C ASN A 186 13.45 -43.47 18.37
N LEU A 187 13.20 -43.19 17.08
CA LEU A 187 13.72 -42.02 16.38
C LEU A 187 12.66 -40.93 16.13
N VAL A 188 11.36 -41.27 16.12
CA VAL A 188 10.29 -40.32 15.76
C VAL A 188 9.72 -39.60 16.98
N PHE A 189 9.41 -40.32 18.07
CA PHE A 189 8.82 -39.72 19.28
C PHE A 189 9.67 -38.60 19.91
N PRO A 190 10.99 -38.75 20.09
CA PRO A 190 11.83 -37.68 20.63
C PRO A 190 11.91 -36.43 19.74
N GLN A 191 11.53 -36.55 18.47
CA GLN A 191 11.60 -35.47 17.48
C GLN A 191 10.25 -34.81 17.19
N PHE A 192 9.21 -35.05 18.00
CA PHE A 192 7.85 -34.49 17.82
C PHE A 192 7.85 -32.99 17.48
N PHE A 193 8.57 -32.17 18.25
CA PHE A 193 8.67 -30.73 18.00
C PHE A 193 9.28 -30.38 16.63
N SER A 194 10.17 -31.23 16.10
CA SER A 194 10.75 -31.02 14.77
C SER A 194 9.77 -31.35 13.64
N TYR A 195 8.72 -32.14 13.90
CA TYR A 195 7.63 -32.41 12.96
C TYR A 195 6.54 -31.34 12.97
N ILE A 196 6.57 -30.39 13.91
CA ILE A 196 5.57 -29.30 14.01
C ILE A 196 6.20 -27.94 13.71
N ASN A 197 7.47 -27.75 14.04
CA ASN A 197 8.16 -26.47 13.83
C ASN A 197 8.33 -26.16 12.32
N PRO A 198 7.76 -25.05 11.79
CA PRO A 198 7.88 -24.66 10.38
C PRO A 198 9.34 -24.62 9.89
N ALA A 199 10.25 -24.03 10.66
CA ALA A 199 11.66 -23.90 10.25
C ALA A 199 12.35 -25.27 10.07
N SER A 200 12.02 -26.23 10.93
CA SER A 200 12.52 -27.61 10.82
C SER A 200 11.96 -28.33 9.60
N LEU A 201 10.70 -28.07 9.23
CA LEU A 201 10.03 -28.69 8.08
C LEU A 201 10.60 -28.19 6.74
N PHE A 202 10.92 -26.90 6.63
CA PHE A 202 11.56 -26.35 5.41
C PHE A 202 12.94 -26.96 5.13
N VAL A 203 13.66 -27.39 6.17
CA VAL A 203 14.98 -28.02 6.04
C VAL A 203 14.88 -29.56 6.04
N PHE A 204 13.67 -30.13 6.23
CA PHE A 204 13.46 -31.57 6.41
C PHE A 204 14.37 -32.14 7.51
N LYS A 205 14.55 -31.40 8.61
CA LYS A 205 15.45 -31.75 9.73
C LYS A 205 15.19 -33.15 10.33
N PRO A 206 13.93 -33.60 10.52
CA PRO A 206 13.67 -34.95 11.07
C PRO A 206 14.24 -36.10 10.23
N LEU A 207 14.55 -35.84 8.97
CA LEU A 207 14.99 -36.84 7.99
C LEU A 207 16.47 -36.74 7.63
N GLU A 208 17.17 -35.71 8.13
CA GLU A 208 18.57 -35.41 7.81
C GLU A 208 19.50 -36.60 8.07
N LYS A 209 19.28 -37.33 9.17
CA LYS A 209 20.08 -38.50 9.55
C LYS A 209 19.61 -39.83 8.93
N ARG A 210 18.49 -39.83 8.20
CA ARG A 210 17.82 -41.05 7.70
C ARG A 210 17.90 -41.20 6.19
N ILE A 211 18.14 -40.11 5.48
CA ILE A 211 18.20 -40.06 4.02
C ILE A 211 19.61 -39.66 3.60
N GLU A 212 20.08 -40.20 2.48
CA GLU A 212 21.36 -39.78 1.88
C GLU A 212 21.40 -38.26 1.67
N GLN A 213 22.53 -37.62 2.01
CA GLN A 213 22.67 -36.16 1.97
C GLN A 213 22.31 -35.55 0.60
N LYS A 214 22.70 -36.20 -0.50
CA LYS A 214 22.37 -35.74 -1.86
C LYS A 214 20.86 -35.71 -2.12
N VAL A 215 20.16 -36.75 -1.69
CA VAL A 215 18.69 -36.85 -1.81
C VAL A 215 18.02 -35.85 -0.87
N HIS A 216 18.52 -35.68 0.35
CA HIS A 216 18.01 -34.72 1.32
C HIS A 216 18.05 -33.27 0.79
N GLN A 217 19.16 -32.85 0.18
CA GLN A 217 19.27 -31.53 -0.46
C GLN A 217 18.26 -31.36 -1.62
N LYS A 218 18.05 -32.40 -2.42
CA LYS A 218 17.11 -32.37 -3.55
C LYS A 218 15.66 -32.27 -3.07
N ILE A 219 15.29 -32.99 -2.01
CA ILE A 219 13.96 -32.90 -1.37
C ILE A 219 13.75 -31.52 -0.76
N LYS A 220 14.74 -30.97 -0.04
CA LYS A 220 14.69 -29.61 0.53
C LYS A 220 14.37 -28.56 -0.53
N ARG A 221 15.13 -28.57 -1.65
CA ARG A 221 14.90 -27.65 -2.77
C ARG A 221 13.51 -27.84 -3.39
N THR A 222 13.08 -29.08 -3.58
CA THR A 222 11.77 -29.37 -4.17
C THR A 222 10.62 -28.96 -3.25
N GLY A 223 10.77 -29.14 -1.94
CA GLY A 223 9.82 -28.68 -0.92
C GLY A 223 9.68 -27.16 -0.89
N LEU A 224 10.78 -26.42 -1.02
CA LEU A 224 10.73 -24.96 -1.12
C LEU A 224 10.00 -24.49 -2.39
N VAL A 225 10.30 -25.10 -3.54
CA VAL A 225 9.59 -24.79 -4.81
C VAL A 225 8.10 -25.09 -4.69
N TYR A 226 7.74 -26.23 -4.08
CA TYR A 226 6.35 -26.61 -3.85
C TYR A 226 5.61 -25.62 -2.94
N PHE A 227 6.25 -25.18 -1.85
CA PHE A 227 5.72 -24.16 -0.96
C PHE A 227 5.48 -22.84 -1.71
N LEU A 228 6.50 -22.31 -2.40
CA LEU A 228 6.41 -21.03 -3.11
C LEU A 228 5.35 -21.06 -4.21
N PHE A 229 5.30 -22.14 -4.99
CA PHE A 229 4.29 -22.33 -6.02
C PHE A 229 2.88 -22.32 -5.40
N LEU A 230 2.63 -23.13 -4.37
CA LEU A 230 1.31 -23.17 -3.74
C LEU A 230 0.95 -21.90 -2.99
N PHE A 231 1.92 -21.17 -2.45
CA PHE A 231 1.68 -19.92 -1.74
C PHE A 231 1.09 -18.88 -2.72
N ILE A 232 1.76 -18.68 -3.85
CA ILE A 232 1.29 -17.77 -4.91
C ILE A 232 0.00 -18.30 -5.53
N TYR A 233 -0.02 -19.58 -5.92
CA TYR A 233 -1.16 -20.20 -6.59
C TYR A 233 -2.43 -20.13 -5.74
N SER A 234 -2.36 -20.47 -4.46
CA SER A 234 -3.54 -20.45 -3.57
C SER A 234 -4.03 -19.04 -3.26
N GLY A 235 -3.12 -18.06 -3.16
CA GLY A 235 -3.48 -16.66 -3.04
C GLY A 235 -4.28 -16.17 -4.25
N LEU A 236 -3.77 -16.45 -5.45
CA LEU A 236 -4.44 -16.05 -6.71
C LEU A 236 -5.71 -16.86 -7.00
N GLU A 237 -5.73 -18.15 -6.66
CA GLU A 237 -6.93 -18.99 -6.75
C GLU A 237 -8.08 -18.45 -5.88
N PHE A 238 -7.76 -17.98 -4.67
CA PHE A 238 -8.75 -17.35 -3.79
C PHE A 238 -9.27 -16.03 -4.36
N THR A 239 -8.36 -15.16 -4.82
CA THR A 239 -8.73 -13.84 -5.38
C THR A 239 -9.42 -13.91 -6.74
N LEU A 240 -9.32 -15.05 -7.45
CA LEU A 240 -9.96 -15.28 -8.74
C LEU A 240 -11.49 -15.09 -8.71
N THR A 241 -12.15 -15.49 -7.61
CA THR A 241 -13.60 -15.34 -7.46
C THR A 241 -14.02 -13.87 -7.41
N PHE A 242 -13.25 -13.06 -6.68
CA PHE A 242 -13.45 -11.63 -6.61
C PHE A 242 -13.15 -10.96 -7.95
N PHE A 243 -12.06 -11.36 -8.62
CA PHE A 243 -11.73 -10.87 -9.96
C PHE A 243 -12.88 -11.13 -10.95
N ALA A 244 -13.43 -12.35 -10.98
CA ALA A 244 -14.55 -12.68 -11.85
C ALA A 244 -15.82 -11.89 -11.50
N HIS A 245 -16.04 -11.60 -10.21
CA HIS A 245 -17.19 -10.79 -9.78
C HIS A 245 -17.03 -9.33 -10.21
N GLU A 246 -15.88 -8.71 -9.97
CA GLU A 246 -15.68 -7.29 -10.28
C GLU A 246 -15.50 -7.02 -11.78
N ARG A 247 -14.78 -7.89 -12.50
CA ARG A 247 -14.48 -7.70 -13.93
C ARG A 247 -15.67 -8.06 -14.83
N PHE A 248 -16.46 -9.07 -14.46
CA PHE A 248 -17.51 -9.63 -15.31
C PHE A 248 -18.89 -9.73 -14.64
N ASN A 249 -19.06 -9.17 -13.43
CA ASN A 249 -20.31 -9.25 -12.65
C ASN A 249 -20.79 -10.69 -12.42
N PHE A 250 -19.86 -11.65 -12.29
CA PHE A 250 -20.24 -13.05 -12.06
C PHE A 250 -20.98 -13.21 -10.73
N ASN A 251 -22.17 -13.79 -10.78
CA ASN A 251 -22.89 -14.24 -9.59
C ASN A 251 -22.33 -15.57 -9.07
N SER A 252 -22.77 -16.01 -7.88
CA SER A 252 -22.25 -17.23 -7.25
C SER A 252 -22.46 -18.50 -8.11
N MET A 253 -23.54 -18.56 -8.91
CA MET A 253 -23.80 -19.67 -9.82
C MET A 253 -22.81 -19.68 -10.98
N GLN A 254 -22.49 -18.52 -11.56
CA GLN A 254 -21.50 -18.39 -12.62
C GLN A 254 -20.08 -18.71 -12.11
N GLN A 255 -19.73 -18.31 -10.89
CA GLN A 255 -18.49 -18.73 -10.23
C GLN A 255 -18.46 -20.25 -10.00
N GLY A 256 -19.59 -20.86 -9.66
CA GLY A 256 -19.73 -22.32 -9.59
C GLY A 256 -19.46 -23.00 -10.94
N LYS A 257 -20.04 -22.48 -12.04
CA LYS A 257 -19.77 -22.97 -13.41
C LYS A 257 -18.30 -22.81 -13.81
N MET A 258 -17.66 -21.72 -13.38
CA MET A 258 -16.23 -21.45 -13.59
C MET A 258 -15.35 -22.53 -12.93
N PHE A 259 -15.59 -22.85 -11.65
CA PHE A 259 -14.84 -23.92 -10.97
C PHE A 259 -15.16 -25.31 -11.51
N PHE A 260 -16.40 -25.55 -11.91
CA PHE A 260 -16.78 -26.79 -12.61
C PHE A 260 -15.97 -26.96 -13.89
N TYR A 261 -15.86 -25.90 -14.71
CA TYR A 261 -15.04 -25.90 -15.91
C TYR A 261 -13.57 -26.21 -15.62
N ILE A 262 -12.97 -25.51 -14.65
CA ILE A 262 -11.58 -25.74 -14.21
C ILE A 262 -11.37 -27.21 -13.82
N GLY A 263 -12.28 -27.75 -12.99
CA GLY A 263 -12.20 -29.13 -12.51
C GLY A 263 -12.28 -30.17 -13.62
N ILE A 264 -13.16 -29.99 -14.61
CA ILE A 264 -13.27 -30.89 -15.78
C ILE A 264 -11.97 -30.89 -16.59
N ILE A 265 -11.38 -29.73 -16.86
CA ILE A 265 -10.10 -29.65 -17.57
C ILE A 265 -9.00 -30.34 -16.76
N MET A 266 -8.94 -30.12 -15.45
CA MET A 266 -7.97 -30.80 -14.58
C MET A 266 -8.13 -32.34 -14.61
N ILE A 267 -9.36 -32.85 -14.60
CA ILE A 267 -9.67 -34.29 -14.73
C ILE A 267 -9.09 -34.84 -16.04
N ILE A 268 -9.31 -34.15 -17.17
CA ILE A 268 -8.81 -34.56 -18.50
C ILE A 268 -7.28 -34.56 -18.53
N ILE A 269 -6.65 -33.50 -18.03
CA ILE A 269 -5.19 -33.36 -18.03
C ILE A 269 -4.53 -34.40 -17.12
N GLN A 270 -5.08 -34.62 -15.93
CA GLN A 270 -4.54 -35.58 -14.96
C GLN A 270 -4.76 -37.03 -15.43
N GLY A 271 -5.96 -37.36 -15.89
CA GLY A 271 -6.30 -38.70 -16.39
C GLY A 271 -5.62 -39.06 -17.71
N GLY A 272 -5.37 -38.07 -18.58
CA GLY A 272 -4.80 -38.23 -19.91
C GLY A 272 -3.29 -37.97 -19.98
N TYR A 273 -2.88 -36.71 -19.88
CA TYR A 273 -1.50 -36.27 -20.13
C TYR A 273 -0.55 -36.63 -18.98
N VAL A 274 -0.87 -36.21 -17.76
CA VAL A 274 0.02 -36.35 -16.58
C VAL A 274 0.31 -37.82 -16.27
N ARG A 275 -0.71 -38.67 -16.39
CA ARG A 275 -0.61 -40.12 -16.20
C ARG A 275 0.44 -40.78 -17.12
N LYS A 276 0.72 -40.22 -18.30
CA LYS A 276 1.66 -40.79 -19.28
C LYS A 276 3.09 -40.27 -19.14
N ILE A 277 3.35 -39.33 -18.22
CA ILE A 277 4.67 -38.73 -18.05
C ILE A 277 5.61 -39.72 -17.34
N LYS A 278 6.74 -40.02 -17.98
CA LYS A 278 7.82 -40.84 -17.40
C LYS A 278 8.48 -40.15 -16.20
N THR A 279 8.91 -40.93 -15.20
CA THR A 279 9.52 -40.43 -13.95
C THR A 279 10.68 -39.46 -14.19
N GLU A 280 11.56 -39.74 -15.17
CA GLU A 280 12.69 -38.88 -15.53
C GLU A 280 12.30 -37.48 -16.05
N LYS A 281 11.10 -37.35 -16.63
CA LYS A 281 10.59 -36.08 -17.20
C LYS A 281 9.73 -35.29 -16.21
N GLN A 282 9.46 -35.82 -15.02
CA GLN A 282 8.56 -35.19 -14.04
C GLN A 282 9.06 -33.82 -13.61
N LYS A 283 10.34 -33.69 -13.29
CA LYS A 283 10.97 -32.41 -12.94
C LYS A 283 10.86 -31.38 -14.07
N ALA A 284 11.23 -31.75 -15.29
CA ALA A 284 11.18 -30.85 -16.44
C ALA A 284 9.74 -30.41 -16.76
N THR A 285 8.77 -31.32 -16.62
CA THR A 285 7.36 -31.02 -16.86
C THR A 285 6.77 -30.13 -15.77
N ALA A 286 7.13 -30.33 -14.50
CA ALA A 286 6.76 -29.43 -13.42
C ALA A 286 7.31 -28.02 -13.64
N SER A 287 8.57 -27.87 -14.08
CA SER A 287 9.14 -26.56 -14.41
C SER A 287 8.39 -25.86 -15.54
N LYS A 288 8.04 -26.59 -16.62
CA LYS A 288 7.19 -26.04 -17.70
C LYS A 288 5.81 -25.64 -17.18
N GLY A 289 5.20 -26.45 -16.31
CA GLY A 289 3.91 -26.15 -15.69
C GLY A 289 3.94 -24.87 -14.85
N ILE A 290 5.03 -24.60 -14.12
CA ILE A 290 5.21 -23.34 -13.37
C ILE A 290 5.27 -22.14 -14.32
N THR A 291 6.00 -22.25 -15.44
CA THR A 291 6.04 -21.18 -16.46
C THR A 291 4.67 -20.94 -17.09
N VAL A 292 3.94 -22.01 -17.42
CA VAL A 292 2.55 -21.91 -17.93
C VAL A 292 1.64 -21.25 -16.88
N SER A 293 1.84 -21.53 -15.59
CA SER A 293 1.09 -20.88 -14.52
C SER A 293 1.29 -19.35 -14.52
N LEU A 294 2.54 -18.89 -14.71
CA LEU A 294 2.84 -17.46 -14.81
C LEU A 294 2.11 -16.82 -16.01
N ILE A 295 2.20 -17.45 -17.18
CA ILE A 295 1.51 -17.00 -18.39
C ILE A 295 -0.01 -16.97 -18.16
N SER A 296 -0.55 -17.99 -17.50
CA SER A 296 -1.99 -18.08 -17.23
C SER A 296 -2.49 -16.95 -16.33
N PHE A 297 -1.75 -16.57 -15.29
CA PHE A 297 -2.15 -15.48 -14.39
C PHE A 297 -2.03 -14.11 -15.07
N LEU A 298 -1.00 -13.89 -15.88
CA LEU A 298 -0.90 -12.69 -16.72
C LEU A 298 -2.05 -12.61 -17.73
N ALA A 299 -2.39 -13.73 -18.37
CA ALA A 299 -3.52 -13.80 -19.29
C ALA A 299 -4.88 -13.64 -18.58
N ILE A 300 -5.04 -14.12 -17.35
CA ILE A 300 -6.25 -13.84 -16.53
C ILE A 300 -6.34 -12.34 -16.24
N SER A 301 -5.24 -11.72 -15.83
CA SER A 301 -5.20 -10.29 -15.51
C SER A 301 -5.56 -9.39 -16.71
N LEU A 302 -5.14 -9.77 -17.92
CA LEU A 302 -5.42 -9.02 -19.16
C LEU A 302 -6.80 -9.33 -19.77
N ALA A 303 -7.64 -10.16 -19.14
CA ALA A 303 -8.87 -10.61 -19.75
C ALA A 303 -9.90 -9.48 -19.95
N TRP A 304 -10.21 -9.13 -21.20
CA TRP A 304 -11.18 -8.08 -21.56
C TRP A 304 -12.59 -8.61 -21.82
N ASN A 305 -12.74 -9.92 -22.07
CA ASN A 305 -14.05 -10.55 -22.26
C ASN A 305 -14.09 -11.95 -21.62
N VAL A 306 -15.31 -12.49 -21.48
CA VAL A 306 -15.55 -13.78 -20.82
C VAL A 306 -14.91 -14.95 -21.57
N TYR A 307 -14.91 -14.96 -22.91
CA TYR A 307 -14.32 -16.05 -23.68
C TYR A 307 -12.80 -16.13 -23.51
N TYR A 308 -12.12 -14.98 -23.58
CA TYR A 308 -10.70 -14.86 -23.31
C TYR A 308 -10.39 -15.27 -21.87
N PHE A 309 -11.23 -14.90 -20.91
CA PHE A 309 -11.11 -15.34 -19.52
C PHE A 309 -11.16 -16.87 -19.39
N TYR A 310 -12.15 -17.55 -19.99
CA TYR A 310 -12.21 -19.03 -19.99
C TYR A 310 -11.02 -19.67 -20.74
N GLY A 311 -10.52 -19.04 -21.82
CA GLY A 311 -9.28 -19.45 -22.48
C GLY A 311 -8.07 -19.40 -21.53
N SER A 312 -7.91 -18.30 -20.78
CA SER A 312 -6.88 -18.15 -19.76
C SER A 312 -7.05 -19.15 -18.60
N LEU A 313 -8.29 -19.45 -18.20
CA LEU A 313 -8.60 -20.48 -17.21
C LEU A 313 -8.22 -21.89 -17.68
N THR A 314 -8.21 -22.15 -18.99
CA THR A 314 -7.71 -23.42 -19.55
C THR A 314 -6.23 -23.58 -19.26
N LEU A 315 -5.43 -22.52 -19.49
CA LEU A 315 -3.99 -22.51 -19.21
C LEU A 315 -3.72 -22.66 -17.70
N TYR A 316 -4.52 -21.99 -16.88
CA TYR A 316 -4.48 -22.13 -15.43
C TYR A 316 -4.74 -23.58 -14.99
N SER A 317 -5.78 -24.20 -15.53
CA SER A 317 -6.16 -25.59 -15.23
C SER A 317 -5.08 -26.58 -15.69
N LEU A 318 -4.46 -26.32 -16.84
CA LEU A 318 -3.34 -27.10 -17.37
C LEU A 318 -2.13 -27.04 -16.41
N ALA A 319 -1.74 -25.84 -15.98
CA ALA A 319 -0.63 -25.66 -15.05
C ALA A 319 -0.91 -26.35 -13.70
N SER A 320 -2.09 -26.11 -13.12
CA SER A 320 -2.52 -26.70 -11.85
C SER A 320 -2.55 -28.23 -11.89
N GLY A 321 -3.11 -28.79 -12.97
CA GLY A 321 -3.21 -30.22 -13.18
C GLY A 321 -1.86 -30.94 -13.24
N ILE A 322 -0.80 -30.25 -13.67
CA ILE A 322 0.54 -30.80 -13.89
C ILE A 322 1.44 -30.65 -12.65
N VAL A 323 1.56 -29.44 -12.10
CA VAL A 323 2.67 -29.10 -11.18
C VAL A 323 2.65 -29.95 -9.91
N VAL A 324 1.50 -30.04 -9.23
CA VAL A 324 1.41 -30.75 -7.93
C VAL A 324 1.69 -32.25 -8.09
N PRO A 325 1.02 -33.01 -8.99
CA PRO A 325 1.32 -34.43 -9.18
C PRO A 325 2.77 -34.71 -9.60
N CYS A 326 3.35 -33.89 -10.48
CA CYS A 326 4.73 -34.06 -10.94
C CYS A 326 5.73 -33.86 -9.79
N LEU A 327 5.58 -32.81 -8.98
CA LEU A 327 6.45 -32.55 -7.84
C LEU A 327 6.32 -33.63 -6.75
N THR A 328 5.11 -34.09 -6.45
CA THR A 328 4.89 -35.19 -5.50
C THR A 328 5.49 -36.50 -6.01
N THR A 329 5.38 -36.79 -7.31
CA THR A 329 6.01 -37.96 -7.94
C THR A 329 7.52 -37.92 -7.80
N GLU A 330 8.14 -36.78 -8.15
CA GLU A 330 9.59 -36.57 -8.09
C GLU A 330 10.15 -36.76 -6.68
N VAL A 331 9.45 -36.29 -5.64
CA VAL A 331 9.88 -36.48 -4.25
C VAL A 331 9.68 -37.92 -3.80
N SER A 332 8.53 -38.53 -4.12
CA SER A 332 8.22 -39.91 -3.72
C SER A 332 9.10 -40.95 -4.40
N SER A 333 9.65 -40.68 -5.59
CA SER A 333 10.49 -41.60 -6.34
C SER A 333 11.88 -41.81 -5.71
N GLN A 334 12.37 -40.81 -4.97
CA GLN A 334 13.73 -40.78 -4.42
C GLN A 334 13.87 -41.35 -3.01
N VAL A 335 12.75 -41.74 -2.39
CA VAL A 335 12.69 -42.08 -0.96
C VAL A 335 12.35 -43.56 -0.76
N SER A 336 12.98 -44.17 0.24
CA SER A 336 12.72 -45.55 0.63
C SER A 336 11.28 -45.71 1.17
N PRO A 337 10.63 -46.89 1.01
CA PRO A 337 9.27 -47.12 1.49
C PRO A 337 9.03 -46.80 2.98
N THR A 338 10.08 -46.85 3.81
CA THR A 338 10.02 -46.61 5.26
C THR A 338 9.95 -45.14 5.64
N GLU A 339 10.31 -44.21 4.76
CA GLU A 339 10.32 -42.76 5.06
C GLU A 339 9.29 -41.99 4.22
N LYS A 340 8.54 -42.68 3.35
CA LYS A 340 7.58 -42.03 2.45
C LYS A 340 6.47 -41.31 3.22
N GLY A 341 5.99 -41.87 4.32
CA GLY A 341 4.94 -41.24 5.14
C GLY A 341 5.43 -39.92 5.71
N SER A 342 6.63 -39.92 6.30
CA SER A 342 7.29 -38.74 6.84
C SER A 342 7.55 -37.69 5.76
N VAL A 343 8.15 -38.07 4.63
CA VAL A 343 8.47 -37.14 3.54
C VAL A 343 7.20 -36.53 2.94
N LEU A 344 6.20 -37.34 2.58
CA LEU A 344 4.96 -36.86 1.99
C LEU A 344 4.08 -36.11 3.00
N GLY A 345 4.19 -36.45 4.28
CA GLY A 345 3.59 -35.71 5.39
C GLY A 345 4.16 -34.29 5.52
N ILE A 346 5.49 -34.15 5.53
CA ILE A 346 6.17 -32.85 5.53
C ILE A 346 5.83 -32.06 4.26
N PHE A 347 5.90 -32.72 3.10
CA PHE A 347 5.57 -32.10 1.81
C PHE A 347 4.12 -31.57 1.80
N ARG A 348 3.16 -32.36 2.29
CA ARG A 348 1.77 -31.93 2.43
C ARG A 348 1.62 -30.76 3.39
N ALA A 349 2.32 -30.78 4.53
CA ALA A 349 2.30 -29.70 5.50
C ALA A 349 2.78 -28.38 4.90
N LEU A 350 3.91 -28.36 4.18
CA LEU A 350 4.37 -27.17 3.46
C LEU A 350 3.27 -26.62 2.52
N GLY A 351 2.59 -27.50 1.79
CA GLY A 351 1.47 -27.10 0.93
C GLY A 351 0.23 -26.60 1.68
N SER A 352 -0.03 -27.09 2.89
CA SER A 352 -1.11 -26.60 3.76
C SER A 352 -0.76 -25.26 4.41
N LEU A 353 0.50 -25.06 4.82
CA LEU A 353 0.99 -23.77 5.31
C LEU A 353 0.88 -22.70 4.23
N ALA A 354 1.28 -23.03 3.00
CA ALA A 354 1.13 -22.17 1.84
C ALA A 354 -0.32 -21.74 1.61
N ARG A 355 -1.28 -22.68 1.71
CA ARG A 355 -2.73 -22.40 1.59
C ARG A 355 -3.33 -21.65 2.77
N ALA A 356 -2.74 -21.75 3.96
CA ALA A 356 -3.20 -21.00 5.12
C ALA A 356 -2.84 -19.51 5.01
N ILE A 357 -1.62 -19.22 4.51
CA ILE A 357 -1.06 -17.86 4.48
C ILE A 357 -1.30 -17.15 3.12
N GLY A 358 -1.26 -17.90 2.01
CA GLY A 358 -1.38 -17.36 0.65
C GLY A 358 -2.60 -16.48 0.41
N PRO A 359 -3.84 -16.95 0.72
CA PRO A 359 -5.05 -16.15 0.60
C PRO A 359 -5.03 -14.85 1.41
N VAL A 360 -4.49 -14.88 2.64
CA VAL A 360 -4.39 -13.71 3.51
C VAL A 360 -3.48 -12.67 2.85
N CYS A 361 -2.28 -13.06 2.44
CA CYS A 361 -1.33 -12.15 1.77
C CYS A 361 -1.87 -11.58 0.45
N ALA A 362 -2.51 -12.42 -0.39
CA ALA A 362 -3.09 -11.99 -1.65
C ALA A 362 -4.27 -11.02 -1.44
N SER A 363 -5.10 -11.27 -0.43
CA SER A 363 -6.22 -10.38 -0.09
C SER A 363 -5.74 -9.02 0.44
N THR A 364 -4.65 -8.97 1.20
CA THR A 364 -4.05 -7.70 1.67
C THR A 364 -3.39 -6.89 0.55
N ALA A 365 -2.78 -7.56 -0.42
CA ALA A 365 -2.18 -6.89 -1.57
C ALA A 365 -3.24 -6.27 -2.49
N ARG A 366 -4.45 -6.84 -2.51
CA ARG A 366 -5.61 -6.38 -3.26
C ARG A 366 -6.34 -5.23 -2.54
N ASN A 367 -5.63 -4.14 -2.22
CA ASN A 367 -6.26 -2.95 -1.65
C ASN A 367 -7.24 -2.34 -2.68
N PRO A 368 -8.57 -2.33 -2.42
CA PRO A 368 -9.60 -1.92 -3.38
C PRO A 368 -9.45 -0.47 -3.87
N ARG A 369 -8.77 0.39 -3.11
CA ARG A 369 -8.53 1.79 -3.50
C ARG A 369 -7.57 1.93 -4.69
N ALA A 370 -6.68 0.97 -4.92
CA ALA A 370 -5.72 1.03 -6.03
C ALA A 370 -6.36 0.66 -7.38
N GLU A 371 -7.36 -0.24 -7.40
CA GLU A 371 -8.00 -0.71 -8.64
C GLU A 371 -9.18 0.17 -9.10
N TRP A 372 -9.89 0.84 -8.19
CA TRP A 372 -10.91 1.83 -8.58
C TRP A 372 -10.29 3.01 -9.38
N VAL A 373 -9.04 3.35 -9.05
CA VAL A 373 -8.24 4.33 -9.80
C VAL A 373 -7.73 3.74 -11.12
N HIS A 374 -7.30 2.48 -11.16
CA HIS A 374 -6.80 1.84 -12.38
C HIS A 374 -7.89 1.61 -13.44
N TRP A 375 -9.13 1.37 -13.03
CA TRP A 375 -10.23 1.09 -13.96
C TRP A 375 -10.85 2.33 -14.61
N ASN A 376 -10.94 3.45 -13.87
CA ASN A 376 -11.27 4.73 -14.49
C ASN A 376 -10.19 5.20 -15.49
N ILE A 377 -8.99 4.61 -15.46
CA ILE A 377 -7.89 4.89 -16.40
C ILE A 377 -7.98 4.03 -17.68
N ILE A 378 -8.61 2.84 -17.64
CA ILE A 378 -8.73 1.97 -18.82
C ILE A 378 -10.06 2.18 -19.56
N SER A 379 -11.17 2.41 -18.85
CA SER A 379 -12.46 2.72 -19.49
C SER A 379 -12.46 4.11 -20.15
N SER A 380 -11.69 5.06 -19.63
CA SER A 380 -11.53 6.38 -20.24
C SER A 380 -10.84 6.32 -21.61
N SER A 381 -9.99 5.32 -21.89
CA SER A 381 -9.35 5.17 -23.20
C SER A 381 -10.30 4.78 -24.35
N GLN A 382 -11.49 4.25 -24.05
CA GLN A 382 -12.53 3.95 -25.06
C GLN A 382 -13.64 5.00 -25.15
N ILE A 383 -13.67 5.97 -24.23
CA ILE A 383 -14.67 7.05 -24.21
C ILE A 383 -14.17 8.29 -25.00
N TYR A 384 -12.88 8.34 -25.36
CA TYR A 384 -12.28 9.45 -26.11
C TYR A 384 -12.74 9.62 -27.57
N GLU A 385 -13.63 8.77 -28.09
CA GLU A 385 -14.14 8.87 -29.46
C GLU A 385 -15.64 9.23 -29.58
N LYS A 386 -16.33 9.52 -28.47
CA LYS A 386 -17.80 9.72 -28.51
C LYS A 386 -18.40 10.84 -27.64
N CYS A 387 -17.58 11.65 -26.98
CA CYS A 387 -18.07 12.81 -26.22
C CYS A 387 -17.62 14.12 -26.89
N ASP A 388 -18.13 14.38 -28.08
CA ASP A 388 -17.98 15.66 -28.81
C ASP A 388 -19.35 16.31 -29.05
N SER A 389 -20.38 15.92 -28.30
CA SER A 389 -21.73 16.47 -28.47
C SER A 389 -22.59 16.29 -27.23
N SER A 390 -22.56 17.28 -26.33
CA SER A 390 -23.73 17.80 -25.62
C SER A 390 -23.24 18.74 -24.51
N ASP A 391 -23.19 20.03 -24.84
CA ASP A 391 -23.27 21.12 -23.89
C ASP A 391 -24.62 21.08 -23.14
N GLU A 392 -24.66 21.75 -21.98
CA GLU A 392 -25.84 22.02 -21.13
C GLU A 392 -26.18 20.99 -20.05
N GLU A 393 -25.44 21.02 -18.93
CA GLU A 393 -26.01 20.83 -17.58
C GLU A 393 -24.99 21.32 -16.52
N PHE A 394 -24.85 22.65 -16.42
CA PHE A 394 -23.89 23.33 -15.56
C PHE A 394 -24.65 24.32 -14.66
N ASP A 395 -25.16 23.86 -13.50
CA ASP A 395 -25.27 24.74 -12.31
C ASP A 395 -25.63 24.05 -10.97
N GLU A 396 -26.31 22.89 -10.92
CA GLU A 396 -26.85 22.42 -9.62
C GLU A 396 -25.91 21.57 -8.74
N ASN A 397 -24.83 21.00 -9.30
CA ASN A 397 -23.93 20.13 -8.52
C ASN A 397 -22.85 20.90 -7.73
N HIS A 398 -22.68 22.21 -7.99
CA HIS A 398 -21.70 23.02 -7.26
C HIS A 398 -22.18 23.38 -5.84
N GLU A 399 -23.50 23.45 -5.63
CA GLU A 399 -24.11 23.75 -4.31
C GLU A 399 -24.11 22.55 -3.36
N ARG A 400 -24.29 21.32 -3.84
CA ARG A 400 -24.29 20.14 -2.95
C ARG A 400 -22.89 19.77 -2.42
N ALA A 401 -21.84 20.09 -3.16
CA ALA A 401 -20.45 19.92 -2.70
C ALA A 401 -20.02 21.02 -1.71
N SER A 402 -20.55 22.24 -1.85
CA SER A 402 -20.31 23.32 -0.88
C SER A 402 -21.10 23.12 0.43
N ILE A 403 -22.27 22.48 0.40
CA ILE A 403 -23.07 22.21 1.61
C ILE A 403 -22.43 21.19 2.56
N PHE A 404 -21.62 20.24 2.06
CA PHE A 404 -20.87 19.30 2.93
C PHE A 404 -19.56 19.89 3.49
N LEU A 405 -19.02 20.96 2.87
CA LEU A 405 -17.81 21.65 3.31
C LEU A 405 -18.10 22.94 4.13
N ASN A 406 -19.30 23.51 4.02
CA ASN A 406 -19.73 24.70 4.78
C ASN A 406 -20.25 24.40 6.20
N GLY A 407 -20.08 23.17 6.71
CA GLY A 407 -20.45 22.81 8.08
C GLY A 407 -19.56 23.45 9.16
N SER A 408 -18.45 24.07 8.76
CA SER A 408 -17.61 24.90 9.62
C SER A 408 -16.55 25.58 8.76
N ILE A 409 -16.07 26.73 9.22
CA ILE A 409 -14.95 27.53 8.66
C ILE A 409 -15.44 28.67 7.75
N ASP A 410 -16.08 29.63 8.41
CA ASP A 410 -16.20 31.01 7.96
C ASP A 410 -14.77 31.61 7.88
N ALA A 411 -14.36 32.11 6.71
CA ALA A 411 -12.99 32.56 6.45
C ALA A 411 -12.58 33.85 7.21
N LYS A 412 -13.47 34.41 8.04
CA LYS A 412 -13.15 35.47 9.01
C LYS A 412 -12.69 34.94 10.38
N GLN A 413 -12.88 33.65 10.68
CA GLN A 413 -12.53 33.05 11.99
C GLN A 413 -11.08 32.52 12.09
N ASN A 414 -10.24 32.71 11.07
CA ASN A 414 -8.86 32.19 11.05
C ASN A 414 -7.79 33.14 11.63
N HIS A 415 -8.16 34.34 12.09
CA HIS A 415 -7.39 34.95 13.17
C HIS A 415 -7.92 34.33 14.47
N LEU A 416 -7.33 33.21 14.90
CA LEU A 416 -7.79 32.53 16.11
C LEU A 416 -7.61 33.41 17.37
N ILE A 417 -6.85 34.51 17.27
CA ILE A 417 -6.74 35.62 18.23
C ILE A 417 -6.49 36.91 17.41
N GLU A 418 -7.26 37.98 17.62
CA GLU A 418 -6.89 39.32 17.14
C GLU A 418 -5.70 39.80 17.99
N ARG A 419 -4.56 40.10 17.38
CA ARG A 419 -3.39 40.64 18.08
C ARG A 419 -3.60 42.10 18.43
N GLU A 420 -4.57 42.34 19.30
CA GLU A 420 -4.95 43.69 19.72
C GLU A 420 -3.73 44.46 20.22
N ALA A 421 -2.80 43.85 20.97
CA ALA A 421 -1.65 44.58 21.52
C ALA A 421 -0.60 44.93 20.47
N SER A 422 -0.28 44.00 19.56
CA SER A 422 0.69 44.24 18.48
C SER A 422 0.14 45.22 17.42
N GLU A 423 -1.13 45.12 17.04
CA GLU A 423 -1.78 46.05 16.12
C GLU A 423 -1.99 47.43 16.75
N HIS A 424 -2.39 47.46 18.03
CA HIS A 424 -2.47 48.71 18.80
C HIS A 424 -1.12 49.42 18.83
N LEU A 425 -0.02 48.69 19.06
CA LEU A 425 1.32 49.26 19.07
C LEU A 425 1.72 49.84 17.69
N ILE A 426 1.43 49.15 16.59
CA ILE A 426 1.71 49.65 15.22
C ILE A 426 0.92 50.93 14.94
N ASN A 427 -0.38 50.96 15.30
CA ASN A 427 -1.22 52.14 15.12
C ASN A 427 -0.74 53.30 16.00
N LYS A 428 -0.38 53.00 17.25
CA LYS A 428 0.19 53.95 18.21
C LYS A 428 1.48 54.59 17.70
N MET A 429 2.29 53.92 16.86
CA MET A 429 3.47 54.55 16.25
C MET A 429 3.14 55.70 15.28
N TYR A 430 1.93 55.75 14.72
CA TYR A 430 1.49 56.80 13.78
C TYR A 430 0.59 57.86 14.42
N GLU A 431 0.03 57.59 15.60
CA GLU A 431 -0.80 58.53 16.35
C GLU A 431 0.04 59.61 17.05
N GLU A 432 -0.54 60.80 17.27
CA GLU A 432 0.11 61.83 18.08
C GLU A 432 0.16 61.40 19.55
N PRO A 433 1.34 61.42 20.18
CA PRO A 433 1.48 61.00 21.57
C PRO A 433 0.86 62.03 22.53
N SER A 434 -0.01 61.57 23.43
CA SER A 434 -0.63 62.39 24.47
C SER A 434 0.09 62.22 25.81
N GLY A 435 0.65 63.29 26.38
CA GLY A 435 1.28 63.29 27.71
C GLY A 435 2.76 63.71 27.70
N CYS A 436 3.40 63.69 28.87
CA CYS A 436 4.82 64.04 29.03
C CYS A 436 5.72 62.88 28.56
N ALA A 437 6.93 63.19 28.08
CA ALA A 437 7.90 62.20 27.58
C ALA A 437 8.13 61.01 28.51
N VAL A 438 8.15 61.23 29.82
CA VAL A 438 8.35 60.16 30.81
C VAL A 438 7.18 59.19 30.86
N THR A 439 5.95 59.70 30.85
CA THR A 439 4.73 58.88 30.86
C THR A 439 4.60 58.07 29.58
N THR A 440 4.88 58.68 28.41
CA THR A 440 4.83 57.98 27.13
C THR A 440 5.85 56.85 27.03
N VAL A 441 7.08 57.05 27.52
CA VAL A 441 8.11 56.00 27.50
C VAL A 441 7.74 54.81 28.39
N VAL A 442 7.16 55.06 29.57
CA VAL A 442 6.75 53.98 30.50
C VAL A 442 5.58 53.19 29.93
N GLU A 443 4.57 53.86 29.38
CA GLU A 443 3.43 53.21 28.74
C GLU A 443 3.85 52.41 27.50
N ASP A 444 4.65 53.01 26.61
CA ASP A 444 5.13 52.33 25.42
C ASP A 444 6.02 51.13 25.80
N ALA A 445 6.84 51.22 26.84
CA ALA A 445 7.64 50.08 27.32
C ALA A 445 6.79 48.91 27.82
N LEU A 446 5.67 49.19 28.50
CA LEU A 446 4.70 48.17 28.92
C LEU A 446 4.00 47.54 27.71
N ASP A 447 3.62 48.35 26.72
CA ASP A 447 3.00 47.88 25.48
C ASP A 447 3.97 47.03 24.64
N PHE A 448 5.24 47.42 24.51
CA PHE A 448 6.27 46.61 23.86
C PHE A 448 6.52 45.30 24.60
N THR A 449 6.50 45.32 25.94
CA THR A 449 6.66 44.10 26.74
C THR A 449 5.46 43.18 26.55
N LYS A 450 4.24 43.73 26.52
CA LYS A 450 3.00 42.99 26.26
C LYS A 450 3.02 42.38 24.85
N ALA A 451 3.33 43.17 23.83
CA ALA A 451 3.45 42.70 22.45
C ALA A 451 4.58 41.67 22.27
N GLY A 452 5.69 41.82 23.00
CA GLY A 452 6.79 40.86 23.01
C GLY A 452 6.40 39.52 23.64
N ILE A 453 5.68 39.54 24.77
CA ILE A 453 5.14 38.33 25.41
C ILE A 453 4.08 37.68 24.50
N GLU A 454 3.18 38.48 23.92
CA GLU A 454 2.16 38.04 22.95
C GLU A 454 2.82 37.35 21.74
N ALA A 455 3.88 37.93 21.15
CA ALA A 455 4.62 37.34 20.03
C ALA A 455 5.37 36.04 20.39
N ILE A 456 5.79 35.87 21.64
CA ILE A 456 6.40 34.61 22.12
C ILE A 456 5.34 33.53 22.33
N ILE A 457 4.19 33.89 22.91
CA ILE A 457 3.07 32.97 23.15
C ILE A 457 2.45 32.54 21.81
N GLU A 458 2.34 33.48 20.87
CA GLU A 458 1.72 33.30 19.55
C GLU A 458 2.76 33.27 18.43
N ASP A 459 3.76 32.40 18.54
CA ASP A 459 4.81 32.30 17.53
C ASP A 459 4.26 31.78 16.19
N ASP A 460 3.96 32.70 15.27
CA ASP A 460 3.41 32.39 13.95
C ASP A 460 4.46 32.01 12.89
N VAL A 461 5.74 32.23 13.18
CA VAL A 461 6.82 32.05 12.21
C VAL A 461 7.62 30.79 12.51
N THR A 462 8.12 30.62 13.75
CA THR A 462 9.03 29.51 14.08
C THR A 462 8.26 28.18 14.14
N SER A 463 7.03 28.19 14.64
CA SER A 463 6.10 27.05 14.64
C SER A 463 5.85 26.46 13.25
N ARG A 464 5.98 27.27 12.19
CA ARG A 464 5.79 26.85 10.78
C ARG A 464 7.00 26.12 10.21
N PHE A 465 8.15 26.17 10.91
CA PHE A 465 9.36 25.43 10.59
C PHE A 465 9.57 24.19 11.49
N SER A 466 8.55 23.81 12.26
CA SER A 466 8.42 22.54 12.97
C SER A 466 7.30 21.68 12.39
N ALA A 467 7.38 20.38 12.65
CA ALA A 467 6.37 19.41 12.27
C ALA A 467 4.97 19.84 12.75
N ALA A 468 3.94 19.58 11.95
CA ALA A 468 2.58 19.97 12.31
C ALA A 468 2.12 19.21 13.57
N GLU A 469 1.74 19.96 14.62
CA GLU A 469 1.28 19.35 15.87
C GLU A 469 -0.14 18.81 15.71
N LEU A 470 -0.30 17.53 16.03
CA LEU A 470 -1.62 16.91 16.12
C LEU A 470 -2.18 17.11 17.52
N THR A 471 -3.45 17.50 17.60
CA THR A 471 -4.20 17.65 18.87
C THR A 471 -4.29 16.35 19.67
N SER A 472 -4.19 15.20 19.00
CA SER A 472 -4.11 13.89 19.63
C SER A 472 -3.12 13.00 18.89
N TRP A 473 -2.24 12.33 19.64
CA TRP A 473 -1.32 11.37 19.05
C TRP A 473 -2.06 10.16 18.54
N ASN A 474 -1.89 9.88 17.26
CA ASN A 474 -2.28 8.62 16.68
C ASN A 474 -1.02 7.78 16.45
N LEU A 475 -1.10 6.47 16.63
CA LEU A 475 0.02 5.51 16.48
C LEU A 475 0.63 5.47 15.06
N LEU A 476 0.19 6.34 14.16
CA LEU A 476 0.58 6.41 12.77
C LEU A 476 1.69 7.44 12.56
N THR A 477 1.71 8.53 13.32
CA THR A 477 2.78 9.52 13.20
C THR A 477 4.04 9.16 13.98
N ARG A 478 5.15 9.83 13.64
CA ARG A 478 6.46 9.69 14.31
C ARG A 478 6.81 10.85 15.23
N SER A 479 6.06 11.94 15.15
CA SER A 479 6.22 13.10 16.00
C SER A 479 5.83 12.73 17.43
N SER A 480 6.83 12.37 18.23
CA SER A 480 6.69 12.16 19.67
C SER A 480 6.99 13.49 20.37
N TYR A 481 5.96 14.30 20.60
CA TYR A 481 6.07 15.48 21.45
C TYR A 481 5.34 15.21 22.76
N GLY A 482 6.10 15.00 23.84
CA GLY A 482 5.65 15.24 25.21
C GLY A 482 4.50 14.40 25.80
N TYR A 483 4.08 13.28 25.20
CA TYR A 483 3.03 12.43 25.80
C TYR A 483 3.58 11.68 27.02
N HIS A 484 3.48 12.29 28.21
CA HIS A 484 4.00 11.75 29.47
C HIS A 484 3.22 10.55 30.04
N LEU A 485 2.07 10.19 29.45
CA LEU A 485 1.21 9.09 29.91
C LEU A 485 0.91 8.10 28.76
N LEU A 486 1.91 7.30 28.36
CA LEU A 486 1.69 6.18 27.45
C LEU A 486 1.12 4.97 28.20
N ASN A 487 -0.14 4.62 27.90
CA ASN A 487 -0.73 3.36 28.33
C ASN A 487 0.07 2.17 27.77
N TRP A 488 0.42 1.19 28.60
CA TRP A 488 1.22 0.01 28.18
C TRP A 488 0.60 -0.76 27.01
N LYS A 489 -0.73 -0.78 26.88
CA LYS A 489 -1.44 -1.38 25.74
C LYS A 489 -1.12 -0.65 24.43
N LEU A 490 -1.06 0.68 24.48
CA LEU A 490 -0.71 1.54 23.36
C LEU A 490 0.79 1.41 23.03
N GLY A 491 1.63 1.23 24.04
CA GLY A 491 3.05 0.91 23.88
C GLY A 491 3.31 -0.42 23.16
N LEU A 492 2.55 -1.46 23.47
CA LEU A 492 2.64 -2.75 22.74
C LEU A 492 2.21 -2.62 21.28
N LEU A 493 1.13 -1.89 21.00
CA LEU A 493 0.67 -1.62 19.63
C LEU A 493 1.70 -0.79 18.85
N TRP A 494 2.31 0.21 19.50
CA TRP A 494 3.39 1.00 18.92
C TRP A 494 4.62 0.13 18.60
N GLY A 495 5.02 -0.76 19.52
CA GLY A 495 6.11 -1.71 19.32
C GLY A 495 5.85 -2.68 18.17
N PHE A 496 4.62 -3.18 18.05
CA PHE A 496 4.22 -3.98 16.89
C PHE A 496 4.26 -3.17 15.58
N GLY A 497 3.82 -1.90 15.63
CA GLY A 497 3.93 -0.96 14.51
C GLY A 497 5.37 -0.74 14.06
N LEU A 498 6.33 -0.64 14.97
CA LEU A 498 7.75 -0.56 14.64
C LEU A 498 8.21 -1.80 13.87
N ILE A 499 7.85 -3.00 14.34
CA ILE A 499 8.21 -4.25 13.66
C ILE A 499 7.67 -4.25 12.23
N ILE A 500 6.42 -3.87 12.02
CA ILE A 500 5.83 -3.79 10.67
C ILE A 500 6.56 -2.75 9.81
N ARG A 501 6.79 -1.53 10.31
CA ARG A 501 7.41 -0.45 9.53
C ARG A 501 8.80 -0.83 9.03
N TYR A 502 9.63 -1.44 9.88
CA TYR A 502 11.02 -1.72 9.54
C TYR A 502 11.26 -3.10 8.90
N PHE A 503 10.46 -4.11 9.24
CA PHE A 503 10.65 -5.47 8.70
C PHE A 503 9.69 -5.83 7.56
N VAL A 504 8.64 -5.04 7.32
CA VAL A 504 7.67 -5.29 6.25
C VAL A 504 7.61 -4.11 5.28
N ILE A 505 7.22 -2.92 5.75
CA ILE A 505 7.02 -1.75 4.86
C ILE A 505 8.34 -1.31 4.23
N PHE A 506 9.38 -1.13 5.04
CA PHE A 506 10.65 -0.63 4.54
C PHE A 506 11.32 -1.55 3.49
N PRO A 507 11.43 -2.88 3.68
CA PRO A 507 11.98 -3.75 2.65
C PRO A 507 11.17 -3.73 1.35
N ILE A 508 9.84 -3.64 1.44
CA ILE A 508 8.95 -3.51 0.27
C ILE A 508 9.24 -2.19 -0.45
N ASN A 509 9.20 -1.07 0.28
CA ASN A 509 9.44 0.26 -0.26
C ASN A 509 10.84 0.42 -0.85
N LEU A 510 11.86 -0.18 -0.22
CA LEU A 510 13.21 -0.23 -0.74
C LEU A 510 13.30 -1.04 -2.03
N THR A 511 12.60 -2.17 -2.11
CA THR A 511 12.54 -2.97 -3.34
C THR A 511 11.85 -2.20 -4.46
N ILE A 512 10.74 -1.51 -4.17
CA ILE A 512 10.04 -0.65 -5.13
C ILE A 512 10.96 0.48 -5.60
N LEU A 513 11.68 1.15 -4.70
CA LEU A 513 12.62 2.21 -5.05
C LEU A 513 13.71 1.70 -6.01
N VAL A 514 14.32 0.54 -5.70
CA VAL A 514 15.37 -0.05 -6.54
C VAL A 514 14.82 -0.40 -7.93
N ILE A 515 13.63 -0.98 -8.00
CA ILE A 515 12.95 -1.28 -9.27
C ILE A 515 12.66 0.02 -10.04
N ALA A 516 12.13 1.04 -9.37
CA ALA A 516 11.79 2.32 -9.98
C ALA A 516 13.02 3.03 -10.57
N LEU A 517 14.12 3.06 -9.81
CA LEU A 517 15.39 3.63 -10.27
C LEU A 517 15.96 2.83 -11.44
N PHE A 518 15.88 1.50 -11.39
CA PHE A 518 16.30 0.65 -12.51
C PHE A 518 15.49 0.94 -13.78
N ILE A 519 14.16 1.00 -13.68
CA ILE A 519 13.28 1.33 -14.80
C ILE A 519 13.59 2.73 -15.34
N LEU A 520 13.79 3.72 -14.47
CA LEU A 520 14.12 5.09 -14.87
C LEU A 520 15.42 5.13 -15.69
N ILE A 521 16.47 4.46 -15.20
CA ILE A 521 17.78 4.39 -15.88
C ILE A 521 17.66 3.61 -17.20
N ALA A 522 16.98 2.46 -17.19
CA ALA A 522 16.78 1.64 -18.39
C ALA A 522 15.98 2.40 -19.46
N THR A 523 14.94 3.13 -19.06
CA THR A 523 14.15 3.96 -19.96
C THR A 523 14.98 5.10 -20.53
N GLY A 524 15.73 5.82 -19.68
CA GLY A 524 16.63 6.90 -20.13
C GLY A 524 17.72 6.43 -21.10
N CYS A 525 18.16 5.17 -21.00
CA CYS A 525 19.11 4.57 -21.94
C CYS A 525 18.45 4.03 -23.23
N THR A 526 17.18 3.62 -23.17
CA THR A 526 16.48 3.08 -24.35
C THR A 526 15.89 4.18 -25.23
N ILE A 527 15.44 5.29 -24.61
CA ILE A 527 14.88 6.44 -25.33
C ILE A 527 15.88 7.06 -26.32
N THR A 528 17.19 6.95 -26.04
CA THR A 528 18.25 7.50 -26.90
C THR A 528 18.39 6.79 -28.24
N PHE A 529 17.79 5.60 -28.41
CA PHE A 529 17.78 4.89 -29.70
C PHE A 529 16.67 5.35 -30.65
N ILE A 530 15.69 6.12 -30.15
CA ILE A 530 14.58 6.62 -30.95
C ILE A 530 15.04 7.88 -31.70
N ARG A 531 15.08 7.81 -33.03
CA ARG A 531 15.52 8.92 -33.91
C ARG A 531 14.44 9.98 -34.18
N ASP A 532 13.17 9.60 -34.06
CA ASP A 532 12.02 10.49 -34.27
C ASP A 532 11.73 11.31 -33.01
N GLU A 533 11.99 12.62 -33.05
CA GLU A 533 11.88 13.51 -31.89
C GLU A 533 10.43 13.68 -31.38
N GLU A 534 9.41 13.56 -32.22
CA GLU A 534 8.02 13.64 -31.76
C GLU A 534 7.60 12.36 -31.02
N LYS A 535 7.92 11.18 -31.59
CA LYS A 535 7.66 9.89 -30.94
C LYS A 535 8.47 9.72 -29.67
N LYS A 536 9.74 10.14 -29.69
CA LYS A 536 10.62 10.16 -28.51
C LYS A 536 10.01 10.96 -27.38
N ARG A 537 9.49 12.18 -27.64
CA ARG A 537 8.82 13.01 -26.63
C ARG A 537 7.55 12.36 -26.08
N LYS A 538 6.68 11.81 -26.93
CA LYS A 538 5.45 11.14 -26.49
C LYS A 538 5.75 9.93 -25.59
N ILE A 539 6.67 9.08 -26.03
CA ILE A 539 7.09 7.89 -25.26
C ILE A 539 7.78 8.31 -23.96
N SER A 540 8.67 9.30 -24.00
CA SER A 540 9.37 9.80 -22.82
C SER A 540 8.38 10.28 -21.76
N ARG A 541 7.40 11.11 -22.13
CA ARG A 541 6.35 11.58 -21.21
C ARG A 541 5.57 10.43 -20.58
N SER A 542 5.11 9.47 -21.38
CA SER A 542 4.38 8.30 -20.86
C SER A 542 5.23 7.47 -19.90
N MET A 543 6.51 7.26 -20.20
CA MET A 543 7.42 6.51 -19.33
C MET A 543 7.80 7.29 -18.07
N SER A 544 8.04 8.60 -18.17
CA SER A 544 8.29 9.49 -17.03
C SER A 544 7.13 9.43 -16.04
N LEU A 545 5.87 9.51 -16.50
CA LEU A 545 4.68 9.36 -15.63
C LEU A 545 4.67 8.01 -14.90
N VAL A 546 4.94 6.91 -15.61
CA VAL A 546 5.00 5.57 -15.00
C VAL A 546 6.10 5.51 -13.93
N CYS A 547 7.30 6.02 -14.25
CA CYS A 547 8.43 6.07 -13.33
C CYS A 547 8.11 6.89 -12.07
N TYR A 548 7.55 8.10 -12.22
CA TYR A 548 7.20 8.95 -11.08
C TYR A 548 6.13 8.32 -10.19
N ARG A 549 5.12 7.66 -10.78
CA ARG A 549 4.10 6.92 -10.02
C ARG A 549 4.72 5.81 -9.19
N ILE A 550 5.63 5.01 -9.75
CA ILE A 550 6.31 3.93 -9.01
C ILE A 550 7.22 4.51 -7.93
N LEU A 551 7.95 5.60 -8.23
CA LEU A 551 8.80 6.29 -7.25
C LEU A 551 7.99 6.81 -6.07
N LEU A 552 6.79 7.37 -6.30
CA LEU A 552 5.93 7.84 -5.21
C LEU A 552 5.43 6.68 -4.34
N GLN A 553 5.18 5.50 -4.95
CA GLN A 553 4.82 4.30 -4.20
C GLN A 553 5.95 3.81 -3.28
N ALA A 554 7.22 4.10 -3.59
CA ALA A 554 8.32 3.80 -2.67
C ALA A 554 8.23 4.59 -1.34
N CYS A 555 7.44 5.67 -1.29
CA CYS A 555 7.14 6.43 -0.08
C CYS A 555 5.71 6.15 0.45
N SER A 556 5.06 5.07 0.01
CA SER A 556 3.66 4.77 0.35
C SER A 556 2.70 5.93 0.03
N GLY A 557 2.94 6.65 -1.07
CA GLY A 557 2.18 7.85 -1.43
C GLY A 557 0.79 7.55 -2.00
N VAL A 558 -0.22 8.23 -1.46
CA VAL A 558 -1.62 8.17 -1.91
C VAL A 558 -2.07 9.60 -2.17
N VAL A 559 -2.36 9.92 -3.43
CA VAL A 559 -2.67 11.28 -3.87
C VAL A 559 -4.04 11.33 -4.51
N THR A 560 -4.85 12.28 -4.07
CA THR A 560 -6.14 12.60 -4.70
C THR A 560 -6.00 13.90 -5.48
N PHE A 561 -6.27 13.84 -6.79
CA PHE A 561 -6.17 14.99 -7.68
C PHE A 561 -7.55 15.55 -8.01
N HIS A 562 -7.73 16.84 -7.78
CA HIS A 562 -8.96 17.59 -8.03
C HIS A 562 -8.76 18.57 -9.20
N ASN A 563 -9.79 18.75 -10.04
CA ASN A 563 -9.81 19.73 -11.14
C ASN A 563 -8.70 19.58 -12.20
N ARG A 564 -8.36 18.34 -12.59
CA ARG A 564 -7.24 18.05 -13.52
C ARG A 564 -7.27 18.78 -14.87
N HIS A 565 -8.42 19.28 -15.31
CA HIS A 565 -8.55 20.08 -16.53
C HIS A 565 -7.72 21.39 -16.46
N ASN A 566 -7.43 21.88 -15.25
CA ASN A 566 -6.59 23.05 -15.00
C ASN A 566 -5.09 22.71 -14.84
N SER A 567 -4.67 21.49 -15.18
CA SER A 567 -3.24 21.11 -15.11
C SER A 567 -2.38 21.94 -16.06
N ALA A 568 -1.12 22.14 -15.68
CA ALA A 568 -0.21 23.00 -16.42
C ALA A 568 0.06 22.50 -17.85
N LYS A 569 0.06 23.43 -18.80
CA LYS A 569 0.28 23.16 -20.22
C LYS A 569 1.64 23.70 -20.68
N PRO A 570 2.23 23.15 -21.77
CA PRO A 570 3.46 23.66 -22.36
C PRO A 570 3.45 25.19 -22.59
N GLY A 571 4.54 25.86 -22.21
CA GLY A 571 4.63 27.32 -22.19
C GLY A 571 3.99 28.01 -20.97
N GLY A 572 3.61 27.25 -19.94
CA GLY A 572 3.17 27.77 -18.65
C GLY A 572 4.13 27.44 -17.51
N ILE A 573 3.95 28.14 -16.38
CA ILE A 573 4.66 27.85 -15.13
C ILE A 573 3.66 27.34 -14.10
N CYS A 574 3.88 26.12 -13.61
CA CYS A 574 3.16 25.53 -12.49
C CYS A 574 3.76 26.05 -11.18
N VAL A 575 2.92 26.61 -10.32
CA VAL A 575 3.29 27.15 -9.01
C VAL A 575 2.52 26.44 -7.91
N ALA A 576 3.22 25.92 -6.90
CA ALA A 576 2.60 25.25 -5.76
C ALA A 576 3.20 25.68 -4.42
N ASN A 577 2.43 25.50 -3.34
CA ASN A 577 2.97 25.60 -1.98
C ASN A 577 3.96 24.45 -1.70
N HIS A 578 4.89 24.67 -0.78
CA HIS A 578 6.05 23.77 -0.62
C HIS A 578 6.21 23.22 0.80
N THR A 579 5.75 21.99 1.02
CA THR A 579 5.92 21.28 2.28
C THR A 579 7.17 20.40 2.33
N SER A 580 7.57 19.85 1.18
CA SER A 580 8.65 18.87 1.10
C SER A 580 9.26 18.73 -0.29
N PRO A 581 10.48 18.17 -0.43
CA PRO A 581 11.03 17.83 -1.75
C PRO A 581 10.18 16.80 -2.51
N ILE A 582 9.39 15.98 -1.80
CA ILE A 582 8.52 14.97 -2.40
C ILE A 582 7.32 15.61 -3.12
N ASP A 583 7.00 16.88 -2.85
CA ASP A 583 5.91 17.61 -3.53
C ASP A 583 6.12 17.62 -5.06
N ALA A 584 7.36 17.74 -5.51
CA ALA A 584 7.71 17.68 -6.93
C ALA A 584 7.32 16.32 -7.54
N LEU A 585 7.55 15.24 -6.79
CA LEU A 585 7.19 13.88 -7.19
C LEU A 585 5.68 13.64 -7.14
N VAL A 586 5.00 14.19 -6.11
CA VAL A 586 3.53 14.14 -5.97
C VAL A 586 2.86 14.74 -7.20
N LEU A 587 3.28 15.93 -7.62
CA LEU A 587 2.74 16.56 -8.82
C LEU A 587 3.12 15.81 -10.10
N ALA A 588 4.37 15.32 -10.17
CA ALA A 588 4.89 14.60 -11.33
C ALA A 588 4.19 13.25 -11.61
N CYS A 589 3.36 12.75 -10.68
CA CYS A 589 2.58 11.53 -10.88
C CYS A 589 1.36 11.72 -11.79
N ASP A 590 0.82 12.93 -11.90
CA ASP A 590 -0.33 13.23 -12.76
C ASP A 590 0.07 13.93 -14.06
N ASN A 591 1.06 14.82 -14.02
CA ASN A 591 1.53 15.57 -15.19
C ASN A 591 3.07 15.63 -15.23
N CYS A 592 3.68 15.79 -16.40
CA CYS A 592 5.13 15.90 -16.55
C CYS A 592 5.59 17.36 -16.46
N TYR A 593 6.63 17.62 -15.67
CA TYR A 593 7.17 18.97 -15.47
C TYR A 593 8.67 19.04 -15.76
N ALA A 594 9.11 20.20 -16.26
CA ALA A 594 10.51 20.56 -16.24
C ALA A 594 10.89 21.04 -14.84
N PHE A 595 11.70 20.25 -14.12
CA PHE A 595 12.27 20.65 -12.84
C PHE A 595 13.36 21.70 -13.01
N VAL A 596 13.42 22.60 -12.03
CA VAL A 596 14.47 23.62 -11.92
C VAL A 596 15.26 23.37 -10.65
N GLY A 597 16.58 23.31 -10.74
CA GLY A 597 17.40 23.14 -9.54
C GLY A 597 18.89 23.27 -9.78
N GLN A 598 19.67 22.91 -8.77
CA GLN A 598 21.12 22.94 -8.82
C GLN A 598 21.69 21.57 -9.22
N ARG A 599 22.73 21.58 -10.05
CA ARG A 599 23.46 20.37 -10.42
C ARG A 599 24.17 19.78 -9.21
N GLN A 600 24.00 18.47 -8.99
CA GLN A 600 24.65 17.74 -7.90
C GLN A 600 25.62 16.69 -8.43
N GLY A 601 26.65 16.38 -7.62
CA GLY A 601 27.62 15.32 -7.92
C GLY A 601 27.17 13.93 -7.45
N GLY A 602 28.00 12.91 -7.70
CA GLY A 602 27.79 11.56 -7.19
C GLY A 602 26.57 10.85 -7.76
N PHE A 603 25.90 10.04 -6.94
CA PHE A 603 24.74 9.24 -7.35
C PHE A 603 23.53 10.10 -7.77
N LEU A 604 23.27 11.20 -7.07
CA LEU A 604 22.20 12.14 -7.43
C LEU A 604 22.47 12.81 -8.79
N GLY A 605 23.73 13.14 -9.09
CA GLY A 605 24.12 13.64 -10.41
C GLY A 605 23.89 12.62 -11.52
N PHE A 606 24.15 11.33 -11.27
CA PHE A 606 23.85 10.26 -12.23
C PHE A 606 22.35 10.14 -12.51
N ILE A 607 21.50 10.25 -11.49
CA ILE A 607 20.03 10.29 -11.65
C ILE A 607 19.60 11.54 -12.43
N GLN A 608 20.12 12.72 -12.09
CA GLN A 608 19.84 13.97 -12.82
C GLN A 608 20.20 13.85 -14.31
N ASN A 609 21.34 13.26 -14.63
CA ASN A 609 21.76 13.02 -16.01
C ASN A 609 20.87 12.02 -16.74
N SER A 610 20.31 11.03 -16.03
CA SER A 610 19.35 10.09 -16.61
C SER A 610 18.01 10.75 -16.89
N LEU A 611 17.55 11.64 -15.99
CA LEU A 611 16.35 12.45 -16.16
C LEU A 611 16.49 13.44 -17.33
N LEU A 612 17.67 14.07 -17.48
CA LEU A 612 17.97 14.95 -18.61
C LEU A 612 17.86 14.29 -19.98
N LYS A 613 18.04 12.96 -20.07
CA LYS A 613 17.84 12.21 -21.32
C LYS A 613 16.37 12.02 -21.67
N LEU A 614 15.50 12.05 -20.67
CA LEU A 614 14.06 11.88 -20.82
C LEU A 614 13.41 13.21 -21.17
N ASP A 615 13.71 14.26 -20.39
CA ASP A 615 13.03 15.54 -20.49
C ASP A 615 14.01 16.72 -20.31
N ALA A 616 13.68 17.86 -20.91
CA ALA A 616 14.49 19.08 -20.87
C ALA A 616 14.39 19.80 -19.51
N HIS A 617 14.97 19.20 -18.47
CA HIS A 617 15.07 19.82 -17.14
C HIS A 617 16.13 20.92 -17.10
N ILE A 618 15.94 21.90 -16.21
CA ILE A 618 16.81 23.08 -16.10
C ILE A 618 17.66 22.94 -14.85
N TRP A 619 18.95 22.62 -15.02
CA TRP A 619 19.90 22.55 -13.92
C TRP A 619 20.95 23.65 -14.03
N PHE A 620 21.20 24.35 -12.93
CA PHE A 620 22.21 25.40 -12.84
C PHE A 620 23.46 24.91 -12.09
N ASP A 621 24.63 25.33 -12.56
CA ASP A 621 25.87 25.16 -11.81
C ASP A 621 25.94 26.14 -10.63
N ARG A 622 26.81 25.87 -9.64
CA ARG A 622 26.91 26.64 -8.39
C ARG A 622 27.13 28.14 -8.61
N GLU A 623 27.89 28.50 -9.63
CA GLU A 623 28.23 29.88 -9.96
C GLU A 623 27.12 30.56 -10.78
N GLU A 624 26.59 29.87 -11.80
CA GLU A 624 25.52 30.37 -12.67
C GLU A 624 24.19 30.62 -11.92
N GLY A 625 23.85 29.78 -10.94
CA GLY A 625 22.60 29.90 -10.19
C GLY A 625 22.52 31.16 -9.31
N SER A 626 23.64 31.83 -9.09
CA SER A 626 23.71 33.10 -8.34
C SER A 626 23.37 34.31 -9.21
N ASP A 627 23.52 34.21 -10.54
CA ASP A 627 23.17 35.25 -11.49
C ASP A 627 21.67 35.23 -11.80
N LYS A 628 20.94 36.12 -11.13
CA LYS A 628 19.48 36.26 -11.30
C LYS A 628 19.07 36.56 -12.74
N LEU A 629 19.91 37.26 -13.51
CA LEU A 629 19.57 37.73 -14.85
C LEU A 629 19.71 36.57 -15.86
N LEU A 630 20.77 35.77 -15.73
CA LEU A 630 20.98 34.54 -16.49
C LEU A 630 19.86 33.51 -16.22
N VAL A 631 19.53 33.27 -14.95
CA VAL A 631 18.46 32.35 -14.55
C VAL A 631 17.12 32.78 -15.18
N ARG A 632 16.80 34.07 -15.11
CA ARG A 632 15.57 34.63 -15.67
C ARG A 632 15.49 34.44 -17.19
N ASN A 633 16.58 34.68 -17.90
CA ASN A 633 16.63 34.54 -19.37
C ASN A 633 16.43 33.07 -19.80
N ARG A 634 17.11 32.10 -19.16
CA ARG A 634 16.90 30.66 -19.48
C ARG A 634 15.47 30.21 -19.21
N LEU A 635 14.87 30.66 -18.11
CA LEU A 635 13.47 30.34 -17.81
C LEU A 635 12.53 30.93 -18.88
N ARG A 636 12.78 32.17 -19.33
CA ARG A 636 12.00 32.82 -20.39
C ARG A 636 12.11 32.07 -21.73
N GLU A 637 13.33 31.71 -22.14
CA GLU A 637 13.57 30.92 -23.35
C GLU A 637 12.86 29.55 -23.31
N HIS A 638 12.82 28.92 -22.13
CA HIS A 638 12.11 27.65 -21.97
C HIS A 638 10.60 27.80 -22.05
N VAL A 639 10.03 28.84 -21.45
CA VAL A 639 8.59 29.14 -21.49
C VAL A 639 8.13 29.51 -22.91
N GLN A 640 8.97 30.19 -23.69
CA GLN A 640 8.66 30.53 -25.09
C GLN A 640 8.65 29.31 -26.03
N ASP A 641 9.32 28.21 -25.65
CA ASP A 641 9.33 26.97 -26.41
C ASP A 641 8.17 26.05 -25.99
N HIS A 642 7.04 26.16 -26.69
CA HIS A 642 5.84 25.32 -26.47
C HIS A 642 6.04 23.83 -26.74
N SER A 643 7.19 23.39 -27.25
CA SER A 643 7.49 21.96 -27.39
C SER A 643 7.99 21.32 -26.09
N LYS A 644 8.46 22.14 -25.14
CA LYS A 644 9.00 21.70 -23.84
C LYS A 644 7.90 21.53 -22.79
N LEU A 645 8.24 20.84 -21.70
CA LEU A 645 7.33 20.66 -20.57
C LEU A 645 7.09 21.97 -19.81
N PRO A 646 5.91 22.15 -19.20
CA PRO A 646 5.67 23.24 -18.25
C PRO A 646 6.69 23.20 -17.12
N ILE A 647 7.12 24.37 -16.64
CA ILE A 647 8.09 24.48 -15.56
C ILE A 647 7.37 24.31 -14.23
N LEU A 648 7.92 23.52 -13.30
CA LEU A 648 7.42 23.46 -11.92
C LEU A 648 8.31 24.29 -10.99
N ILE A 649 7.72 25.24 -10.27
CA ILE A 649 8.42 26.10 -9.33
C ILE A 649 7.68 26.17 -7.99
N PHE A 650 8.45 26.08 -6.91
CA PHE A 650 8.01 26.31 -5.54
C PHE A 650 8.50 27.69 -5.07
N PRO A 651 7.72 28.77 -5.23
CA PRO A 651 8.18 30.15 -5.08
C PRO A 651 8.49 30.58 -3.64
N GLU A 652 8.09 29.77 -2.64
CA GLU A 652 8.46 29.98 -1.24
C GLU A 652 9.98 29.87 -1.01
N GLY A 653 10.67 29.07 -1.84
CA GLY A 653 12.12 28.88 -1.77
C GLY A 653 12.62 28.12 -0.53
N THR A 654 11.72 27.63 0.32
CA THR A 654 12.00 26.77 1.47
C THR A 654 10.80 25.86 1.71
N CYS A 655 11.02 24.70 2.33
CA CYS A 655 9.92 23.87 2.81
C CYS A 655 9.37 24.43 4.13
N ILE A 656 8.05 24.49 4.25
CA ILE A 656 7.30 24.86 5.46
C ILE A 656 6.35 23.75 5.87
N ASN A 657 5.84 23.78 7.10
CA ASN A 657 4.88 22.77 7.52
C ASN A 657 3.53 22.94 6.80
N ASN A 658 2.70 21.91 6.88
CA ASN A 658 1.46 21.77 6.13
C ASN A 658 0.28 22.66 6.63
N THR A 659 0.58 23.82 7.23
CA THR A 659 -0.42 24.70 7.87
C THR A 659 -0.53 26.08 7.24
N SER A 660 0.51 26.57 6.58
CA SER A 660 0.56 27.93 6.01
C SER A 660 1.19 27.95 4.62
N VAL A 661 1.16 29.12 3.98
CA VAL A 661 1.87 29.45 2.74
C VAL A 661 2.67 30.73 2.97
N MET A 662 3.98 30.67 2.70
CA MET A 662 4.89 31.81 2.85
C MET A 662 4.80 32.81 1.69
N MET A 663 5.42 33.97 1.85
CA MET A 663 5.57 34.95 0.77
C MET A 663 6.25 34.33 -0.46
N PHE A 664 5.62 34.49 -1.62
CA PHE A 664 6.15 34.04 -2.89
C PHE A 664 7.19 35.01 -3.46
N ARG A 665 8.32 34.48 -3.92
CA ARG A 665 9.35 35.30 -4.57
C ARG A 665 8.90 35.74 -5.95
N LYS A 666 9.06 37.03 -6.25
CA LYS A 666 8.63 37.66 -7.52
C LYS A 666 9.26 37.08 -8.80
N GLY A 667 10.44 36.45 -8.71
CA GLY A 667 11.22 36.04 -9.89
C GLY A 667 10.48 35.14 -10.87
N SER A 668 9.65 34.21 -10.37
CA SER A 668 8.86 33.31 -11.22
C SER A 668 7.71 34.01 -11.96
N PHE A 669 7.23 35.13 -11.42
CA PHE A 669 6.09 35.90 -11.90
C PHE A 669 6.48 37.01 -12.88
N GLU A 670 7.79 37.23 -13.08
CA GLU A 670 8.33 38.15 -14.11
C GLU A 670 8.61 37.44 -15.45
N VAL A 671 8.58 36.10 -15.47
CA VAL A 671 9.06 35.29 -16.59
C VAL A 671 7.95 34.75 -17.48
N GLY A 672 6.85 34.25 -16.88
CA GLY A 672 5.76 33.60 -17.61
C GLY A 672 4.49 34.42 -17.60
N ASP A 673 3.78 34.41 -18.74
CA ASP A 673 2.51 35.13 -18.92
C ASP A 673 1.34 34.40 -18.25
N VAL A 674 1.41 33.07 -18.17
CA VAL A 674 0.37 32.21 -17.58
C VAL A 674 0.95 31.38 -16.43
N ILE A 675 0.39 31.58 -15.24
CA ILE A 675 0.69 30.79 -14.04
C ILE A 675 -0.43 29.78 -13.82
N TYR A 676 -0.06 28.53 -13.56
CA TYR A 676 -0.98 27.45 -13.18
C TYR A 676 -0.82 27.19 -11.68
N PRO A 677 -1.70 27.72 -10.83
CA PRO A 677 -1.60 27.56 -9.38
C PRO A 677 -2.07 26.17 -8.96
N VAL A 678 -1.37 25.58 -7.99
CA VAL A 678 -1.70 24.27 -7.42
C VAL A 678 -1.60 24.32 -5.91
N ALA A 679 -2.64 23.86 -5.22
CA ALA A 679 -2.61 23.68 -3.78
C ALA A 679 -2.35 22.21 -3.43
N ILE A 680 -1.42 21.96 -2.53
CA ILE A 680 -1.09 20.64 -1.97
C ILE A 680 -1.39 20.66 -0.48
N LYS A 681 -2.18 19.71 0.01
CA LYS A 681 -2.45 19.53 1.44
C LYS A 681 -2.20 18.08 1.84
N TYR A 682 -1.29 17.88 2.78
CA TYR A 682 -1.05 16.57 3.38
C TYR A 682 -2.05 16.27 4.50
N ASP A 683 -2.39 15.00 4.70
CA ASP A 683 -3.12 14.56 5.87
C ASP A 683 -2.13 14.18 6.98
N ALA A 684 -1.93 15.12 7.91
CA ALA A 684 -1.01 14.96 9.03
C ALA A 684 -1.32 13.74 9.92
N ARG A 685 -2.55 13.18 9.84
CA ARG A 685 -2.92 11.99 10.60
C ARG A 685 -2.15 10.74 10.18
N PHE A 686 -1.72 10.63 8.93
CA PHE A 686 -1.03 9.44 8.40
C PHE A 686 0.49 9.57 8.41
N GLY A 687 0.99 10.79 8.32
CA GLY A 687 2.40 11.12 8.34
C GLY A 687 2.63 12.60 8.10
N ASP A 688 3.75 13.11 8.59
CA ASP A 688 4.17 14.49 8.31
C ASP A 688 5.20 14.49 7.17
N ALA A 689 4.86 15.16 6.08
CA ALA A 689 5.73 15.32 4.91
C ALA A 689 6.83 16.36 5.14
N PHE A 690 6.69 17.22 6.15
CA PHE A 690 7.54 18.38 6.35
C PHE A 690 9.04 18.01 6.42
N TRP A 691 9.85 18.71 5.62
CA TRP A 691 11.29 18.56 5.65
C TRP A 691 12.01 19.83 6.12
N ASN A 692 12.81 19.69 7.16
CA ASN A 692 13.72 20.75 7.60
C ASN A 692 15.17 20.40 7.25
N SER A 693 15.65 20.97 6.14
CA SER A 693 17.02 20.79 5.64
C SER A 693 18.12 21.19 6.64
N SER A 694 17.82 22.05 7.61
CA SER A 694 18.79 22.49 8.63
C SER A 694 18.93 21.49 9.78
N LYS A 695 17.97 20.56 9.94
CA LYS A 695 17.94 19.58 11.02
C LYS A 695 18.17 18.14 10.54
N VAL A 696 17.64 17.79 9.37
CA VAL A 696 17.60 16.41 8.87
C VAL A 696 18.14 16.35 7.45
N SER A 697 19.06 15.41 7.18
CA SER A 697 19.61 15.20 5.83
C SER A 697 18.55 14.67 4.87
N TYR A 698 18.73 14.87 3.56
CA TYR A 698 17.78 14.36 2.56
C TYR A 698 17.66 12.83 2.59
N PHE A 699 18.77 12.12 2.81
CA PHE A 699 18.77 10.66 2.91
C PHE A 699 18.00 10.17 4.13
N GLU A 700 18.25 10.77 5.29
CA GLU A 700 17.54 10.45 6.53
C GLU A 700 16.03 10.73 6.40
N TYR A 701 15.68 11.84 5.76
CA TYR A 701 14.30 12.18 5.43
C TYR A 701 13.66 11.13 4.50
N LEU A 702 14.34 10.70 3.44
CA LEU A 702 13.84 9.66 2.54
C LEU A 702 13.59 8.35 3.29
N MET A 703 14.55 7.93 4.12
CA MET A 703 14.40 6.75 4.96
C MET A 703 13.20 6.87 5.91
N MET A 704 12.98 8.07 6.45
CA MET A 704 11.82 8.37 7.28
C MET A 704 10.52 8.19 6.48
N MET A 705 10.44 8.74 5.27
CA MET A 705 9.24 8.62 4.42
C MET A 705 8.98 7.17 3.99
N MET A 706 10.02 6.41 3.63
CA MET A 706 9.90 4.99 3.24
C MET A 706 9.48 4.06 4.38
N THR A 707 9.62 4.50 5.63
CA THR A 707 9.21 3.74 6.82
C THR A 707 7.95 4.33 7.48
N SER A 708 7.35 5.36 6.90
CA SER A 708 6.04 5.89 7.28
C SER A 708 4.93 4.95 6.80
N TRP A 709 3.77 4.97 7.46
CA TRP A 709 2.65 4.12 7.09
C TRP A 709 2.10 4.48 5.71
N ALA A 710 1.84 5.77 5.50
CA ALA A 710 1.39 6.31 4.23
C ALA A 710 1.69 7.81 4.16
N LEU A 711 1.89 8.32 2.95
CA LEU A 711 1.93 9.74 2.66
C LEU A 711 0.65 10.10 1.90
N VAL A 712 -0.36 10.59 2.62
CA VAL A 712 -1.67 10.90 2.03
C VAL A 712 -1.76 12.40 1.77
N CYS A 713 -2.10 12.80 0.55
CA CYS A 713 -2.34 14.21 0.23
C CYS A 713 -3.40 14.44 -0.84
N ASP A 714 -3.96 15.63 -0.81
CA ASP A 714 -4.88 16.17 -1.80
C ASP A 714 -4.18 17.27 -2.60
N VAL A 715 -4.41 17.28 -3.91
CA VAL A 715 -3.85 18.22 -4.87
C VAL A 715 -4.99 18.87 -5.65
N TRP A 716 -5.11 20.18 -5.56
CA TRP A 716 -6.10 20.97 -6.31
C TRP A 716 -5.43 21.80 -7.40
N TYR A 717 -5.79 21.52 -8.65
CA TYR A 717 -5.41 22.36 -9.78
C TYR A 717 -6.37 23.55 -9.90
N LEU A 718 -5.85 24.77 -9.74
CA LEU A 718 -6.65 25.99 -9.85
C LEU A 718 -6.66 26.53 -11.28
N PRO A 719 -7.69 27.30 -11.68
CA PRO A 719 -7.73 27.94 -12.99
C PRO A 719 -6.46 28.75 -13.29
N PRO A 720 -5.97 28.75 -14.54
CA PRO A 720 -4.79 29.50 -14.92
C PRO A 720 -4.98 31.00 -14.67
N MET A 721 -3.95 31.64 -14.14
CA MET A 721 -3.95 33.06 -13.77
C MET A 721 -2.95 33.80 -14.65
N VAL A 722 -3.39 34.93 -15.18
CA VAL A 722 -2.55 35.89 -15.93
C VAL A 722 -2.46 37.19 -15.14
N ARG A 723 -1.39 37.93 -15.38
CA ARG A 723 -1.17 39.25 -14.77
C ARG A 723 -2.20 40.25 -15.32
N GLN A 724 -2.80 41.05 -14.44
CA GLN A 724 -3.77 42.08 -14.82
C GLN A 724 -3.08 43.37 -15.28
N ASP A 725 -3.79 44.21 -16.03
CA ASP A 725 -3.29 45.50 -16.48
C ASP A 725 -2.94 46.40 -15.28
N GLY A 726 -1.69 46.86 -15.21
CA GLY A 726 -1.19 47.69 -14.10
C GLY A 726 -0.83 46.92 -12.82
N GLU A 727 -1.10 45.62 -12.72
CA GLU A 727 -0.67 44.78 -11.60
C GLU A 727 0.86 44.60 -11.64
N ASP A 728 1.58 44.74 -10.53
CA ASP A 728 3.02 44.43 -10.49
C ASP A 728 3.28 42.93 -10.24
N ALA A 729 4.53 42.47 -10.40
CA ALA A 729 4.85 41.04 -10.21
C ALA A 729 4.68 40.56 -8.75
N ILE A 730 4.74 41.46 -7.77
CA ILE A 730 4.61 41.16 -6.34
C ILE A 730 3.13 41.00 -5.99
N ALA A 731 2.29 41.93 -6.44
CA ALA A 731 0.84 41.88 -6.35
C ALA A 731 0.29 40.64 -7.03
N PHE A 732 0.79 40.30 -8.23
CA PHE A 732 0.41 39.07 -8.91
C PHE A 732 0.80 37.82 -8.11
N ALA A 733 2.03 37.77 -7.60
CA ALA A 733 2.49 36.67 -6.74
C ALA A 733 1.62 36.53 -5.47
N SER A 734 1.22 37.65 -4.87
CA SER A 734 0.34 37.70 -3.70
C SER A 734 -1.07 37.16 -4.02
N ARG A 735 -1.64 37.55 -5.16
CA ARG A 735 -2.95 37.05 -5.63
C ARG A 735 -2.93 35.55 -5.89
N VAL A 736 -1.86 35.02 -6.49
CA VAL A 736 -1.67 33.58 -6.71
C VAL A 736 -1.49 32.85 -5.37
N LYS A 737 -0.68 33.39 -4.45
CA LYS A 737 -0.49 32.85 -3.10
C LYS A 737 -1.84 32.73 -2.37
N LYS A 738 -2.65 33.79 -2.38
CA LYS A 738 -3.97 33.82 -1.75
C LYS A 738 -4.93 32.78 -2.34
N ALA A 739 -4.90 32.57 -3.65
CA ALA A 739 -5.70 31.54 -4.31
C ALA A 739 -5.30 30.12 -3.85
N ILE A 740 -3.98 29.84 -3.77
CA ILE A 740 -3.46 28.56 -3.28
C ILE A 740 -3.80 28.34 -1.79
N ALA A 741 -3.60 29.36 -0.96
CA ALA A 741 -3.89 29.30 0.46
C ALA A 741 -5.38 29.01 0.73
N LYS A 742 -6.27 29.69 0.00
CA LYS A 742 -7.72 29.46 0.09
C LYS A 742 -8.11 28.05 -0.32
N ALA A 743 -7.57 27.53 -1.42
CA ALA A 743 -7.91 26.18 -1.90
C ALA A 743 -7.38 25.07 -0.97
N GLY A 744 -6.19 25.25 -0.40
CA GLY A 744 -5.58 24.27 0.52
C GLY A 744 -6.02 24.39 1.99
N GLY A 745 -6.84 25.40 2.34
CA GLY A 745 -7.15 25.72 3.74
C GLY A 745 -5.88 26.01 4.56
N LEU A 746 -5.02 26.88 4.04
CA LEU A 746 -3.73 27.25 4.63
C LEU A 746 -3.75 28.72 5.06
N VAL A 747 -3.01 29.03 6.13
CA VAL A 747 -2.84 30.41 6.61
C VAL A 747 -1.87 31.16 5.72
N GLU A 748 -2.24 32.37 5.30
CA GLU A 748 -1.37 33.24 4.51
C GLU A 748 -0.36 33.95 5.43
N LEU A 749 0.93 33.91 5.06
CA LEU A 749 1.96 34.67 5.76
C LEU A 749 2.55 35.76 4.88
N GLU A 750 2.92 36.87 5.51
CA GLU A 750 3.57 38.02 4.86
C GLU A 750 5.09 37.88 4.79
N TRP A 751 5.65 37.00 5.63
CA TRP A 751 7.09 36.81 5.75
C TRP A 751 7.65 35.85 4.70
N ASP A 752 8.91 36.04 4.35
CA ASP A 752 9.63 35.12 3.49
C ASP A 752 10.28 33.96 4.27
N GLY A 753 10.65 32.92 3.54
CA GLY A 753 11.28 31.74 4.10
C GLY A 753 12.72 31.93 4.62
N GLN A 754 13.34 33.11 4.48
CA GLN A 754 14.74 33.32 4.92
C GLN A 754 14.87 33.34 6.43
N LEU A 755 13.80 33.71 7.15
CA LEU A 755 13.73 33.69 8.62
C LEU A 755 13.94 32.29 9.21
N LYS A 756 13.86 31.22 8.40
CA LYS A 756 14.26 29.86 8.78
C LYS A 756 15.75 29.72 9.12
N ARG A 757 16.60 30.59 8.57
CA ARG A 757 18.07 30.45 8.62
C ARG A 757 18.81 31.71 9.06
N HIS A 758 18.20 32.88 8.88
CA HIS A 758 18.83 34.16 9.18
C HIS A 758 17.90 34.99 10.07
N PHE A 759 18.50 35.77 10.96
CA PHE A 759 17.76 36.79 11.70
C PHE A 759 17.28 37.89 10.77
N VAL A 760 16.29 38.66 11.25
CA VAL A 760 15.82 39.87 10.58
C VAL A 760 17.01 40.79 10.30
N LYS A 761 17.08 41.34 9.08
CA LYS A 761 18.17 42.26 8.69
C LYS A 761 18.20 43.46 9.62
N SER A 762 19.40 43.89 10.02
CA SER A 762 19.61 45.07 10.89
C SER A 762 18.92 46.32 10.34
N GLU A 763 18.95 46.53 9.01
CA GLU A 763 18.29 47.65 8.35
C GLU A 763 16.79 47.78 8.67
N VAL A 764 16.08 46.64 8.82
CA VAL A 764 14.64 46.64 9.14
C VAL A 764 14.43 46.99 10.62
N ILE A 765 15.30 46.47 11.49
CA ILE A 765 15.30 46.77 12.93
C ILE A 765 15.60 48.26 13.15
N ASP A 766 16.59 48.80 12.45
CA ASP A 766 17.02 50.19 12.58
C ASP A 766 15.96 51.16 12.05
N LYS A 767 15.24 50.81 10.97
CA LYS A 767 14.08 51.59 10.52
C LYS A 767 12.96 51.65 11.56
N GLN A 768 12.67 50.54 12.25
CA GLN A 768 11.66 50.53 13.31
C GLN A 768 12.11 51.35 14.53
N ARG A 769 13.39 51.23 14.91
CA ARG A 769 14.00 52.07 15.95
C ARG A 769 13.94 53.55 15.59
N GLN A 770 14.19 53.89 14.33
CA GLN A 770 14.10 55.25 13.83
C GLN A 770 12.67 55.79 13.95
N LYS A 771 11.65 55.04 13.51
CA LYS A 771 10.24 55.44 13.66
C LYS A 771 9.85 55.70 15.12
N TYR A 772 10.30 54.82 16.02
CA TYR A 772 10.05 55.02 17.45
C TYR A 772 10.80 56.23 18.01
N SER A 773 12.05 56.44 17.58
CA SER A 773 12.82 57.64 17.93
C SER A 773 12.12 58.92 17.45
N GLU A 774 11.59 58.93 16.23
CA GLU A 774 10.85 60.07 15.67
C GLU A 774 9.57 60.37 16.50
N ARG A 775 8.89 59.34 17.00
CA ARG A 775 7.74 59.50 17.90
C ARG A 775 8.14 60.15 19.22
N ILE A 776 9.20 59.68 19.88
CA ILE A 776 9.68 60.27 21.15
C ILE A 776 10.09 61.73 20.94
N MET A 777 10.78 62.04 19.84
CA MET A 777 11.22 63.40 19.53
C MET A 777 10.03 64.37 19.35
N ARG A 778 8.89 63.89 18.84
CA ARG A 778 7.66 64.70 18.74
C ARG A 778 7.09 65.06 20.11
N VAL A 779 7.17 64.16 21.11
CA VAL A 779 6.74 64.44 22.50
C VAL A 779 7.65 65.49 23.15
N GLN A 780 8.96 65.36 22.94
CA GLN A 780 9.95 66.27 23.54
C GLN A 780 9.82 67.72 23.02
N LEU A 781 9.47 67.89 21.74
CA LEU A 781 9.21 69.20 21.16
C LEU A 781 7.97 69.87 21.76
N ASP A 782 6.92 69.13 22.09
CA ASP A 782 5.71 69.66 22.73
C ASP A 782 5.92 70.00 24.22
N ASP A 783 6.73 69.20 24.93
CA ASP A 783 7.13 69.48 26.32
C ASP A 783 8.02 70.75 26.39
N ASP A 784 8.98 70.93 25.46
CA ASP A 784 9.85 72.12 25.39
C ASP A 784 9.08 73.38 24.94
N VAL A 785 8.10 73.26 24.04
CA VAL A 785 7.20 74.36 23.63
C VAL A 785 6.25 74.74 24.77
N SER A 786 5.71 73.78 25.52
CA SER A 786 4.90 74.03 26.72
C SER A 786 5.72 74.69 27.84
N HIS A 787 6.99 74.27 28.02
CA HIS A 787 7.90 74.92 28.97
C HIS A 787 8.28 76.35 28.54
N MET A 788 8.47 76.61 27.24
CA MET A 788 8.70 77.97 26.72
C MET A 788 7.46 78.88 26.82
N LEU A 789 6.25 78.34 26.62
CA LEU A 789 4.99 79.06 26.81
C LEU A 789 4.72 79.38 28.29
N HIS A 790 5.11 78.47 29.20
CA HIS A 790 5.03 78.74 30.65
C HIS A 790 6.07 79.76 31.13
N CYS A 791 7.30 79.76 30.59
CA CYS A 791 8.31 80.77 30.92
C CYS A 791 7.99 82.15 30.35
N LYS A 792 7.22 82.27 29.25
CA LYS A 792 6.76 83.56 28.73
C LYS A 792 5.63 84.20 29.53
N ASN A 793 4.84 83.39 30.25
CA ASN A 793 3.74 83.87 31.09
C ASN A 793 4.15 84.15 32.55
N SER A 794 5.43 84.01 32.89
CA SER A 794 5.97 84.26 34.24
C SER A 794 6.80 85.55 34.37
N GLU A 795 6.85 86.41 33.36
CA GLU A 795 7.48 87.75 33.43
C GLU A 795 6.49 88.91 33.65
N GLU A 796 5.19 88.64 33.82
CA GLU A 796 4.22 89.63 34.31
C GLU A 796 3.57 89.11 35.60
N TYR A 797 4.22 89.34 36.76
CA TYR A 797 3.59 89.71 38.04
C TYR A 797 4.63 90.16 39.06
#